data_AF-A0A6G4W6S6-F1
#
_entry.id   AF-A0A6G4W6S6-F1
#
_cell.length_a   1.000
_cell.length_b   1.000
_cell.length_c   1.000
_cell.angle_alpha   90.00
_cell.angle_beta   90.00
_cell.angle_gamma   90.00
#
_symmetry.space_group_name_H-M   'P 1'
#
loop_
_entity.id
_entity.type
_entity.pdbx_description
1 polymer ?
#
loop_
_entity_poly.entity_id
_entity_poly.type
_entity_poly.pdbx_seq_one_letter_code
_entity_poly.pdbx_strand_id
1 'polypeptide(L)'
;MSPLIAIAATLFPEIIKAIAGDRAGTVADRVTRAVTDSVKTKDPVQAQQQLTQNPQIAESLREKLAQIALEQTKVRLDDEQRQREAALADLKIRAELESQRRQTELDSRRVDGEDRSGARILQRDLSSAQSPVAWVAPTLSLIVTVGFFVVLGLFIFNKNSLELTSLPVVPAGMGLANLTDAQFTAAAPVRSDFVLQIINICVGTLTAAFATVMSFWLGSSQGSRSKDELVAQIQTRQSAQASEVLNRATDVVVRRSSSVDLPMPKPAVPDEQQDSEPTVDPAKPAAPGLLDELLPDLVKPHRHFPDSVSWALSSRGISIEEAPAQGTPGKPTTVRTIWQRYGALCAAAAKQYGVPVELIVATIATESSGDPNARRPEPRINDESVGLMQTLVATARNATGRKNLRSDDLLDPRNSIEAGTAYIAQQRSSTWFDPPLVAAAYNAGSLRRDEADANRWKLVCHPRGTGKHIDKFVAWFSDCMVVAAEDDWASDPAVPSFASAIGGQSPDVELADSAPRSELSPLVGTAERQRLFGTFTFVADPKPGNKENIRITNDWPEKNIVKVSIPVNSVLGRNGPLEFEFHRSAADQLIAMWLQWEKEGLLDRILTFDGSFVPRFIRGSTRTLSNHAFGTAFDINAQFNPLGQEPAAMGAKGCVRELVPIANRFGFAWGGHFSKRPDGMHFEVARIIQPGAMV
;
A
#
# COMPACT_ATOMS: atom_id res chain seq x y z
N MET A 1 -51.49 13.57 -6.62
CA MET A 1 -51.64 14.91 -6.03
C MET A 1 -53.08 15.05 -5.57
N SER A 2 -53.35 15.45 -4.31
CA SER A 2 -54.73 15.58 -3.82
C SER A 2 -55.52 16.57 -4.68
N PRO A 3 -56.81 16.33 -4.99
CA PRO A 3 -57.65 17.25 -5.76
C PRO A 3 -57.70 18.67 -5.16
N LEU A 4 -57.61 18.79 -3.84
CA LEU A 4 -57.58 20.08 -3.14
C LEU A 4 -56.23 20.80 -3.32
N ILE A 5 -55.13 20.07 -3.50
CA ILE A 5 -53.82 20.65 -3.83
C ILE A 5 -53.82 21.20 -5.26
N ALA A 6 -54.52 20.53 -6.19
CA ALA A 6 -54.68 21.05 -7.55
C ALA A 6 -55.45 22.38 -7.56
N ILE A 7 -56.48 22.52 -6.72
CA ILE A 7 -57.22 23.78 -6.53
C ILE A 7 -56.34 24.86 -5.88
N ALA A 8 -55.51 24.51 -4.90
CA ALA A 8 -54.56 25.46 -4.32
C ALA A 8 -53.53 25.94 -5.36
N ALA A 9 -53.09 25.03 -6.24
CA ALA A 9 -52.11 25.31 -7.29
C ALA A 9 -52.67 26.19 -8.43
N THR A 10 -53.97 26.11 -8.73
CA THR A 10 -54.60 27.04 -9.68
C THR A 10 -54.71 28.45 -9.10
N LEU A 11 -54.92 28.57 -7.78
CA LEU A 11 -55.03 29.85 -7.09
C LEU A 11 -53.67 30.51 -6.81
N PHE A 12 -52.66 29.71 -6.45
CA PHE A 12 -51.32 30.17 -6.13
C PHE A 12 -50.26 29.16 -6.62
N PRO A 13 -49.83 29.25 -7.89
CA PRO A 13 -48.95 28.25 -8.52
C PRO A 13 -47.62 28.00 -7.81
N GLU A 14 -47.08 29.01 -7.13
CA GLU A 14 -45.81 28.91 -6.40
C GLU A 14 -45.87 27.92 -5.21
N ILE A 15 -47.08 27.54 -4.74
CA ILE A 15 -47.25 26.52 -3.69
C ILE A 15 -46.71 25.15 -4.12
N ILE A 16 -46.70 24.85 -5.43
CA ILE A 16 -46.16 23.59 -5.95
C ILE A 16 -44.69 23.46 -5.60
N LYS A 17 -43.91 24.56 -5.71
CA LYS A 17 -42.48 24.56 -5.38
C LYS A 17 -42.25 24.34 -3.89
N ALA A 18 -43.11 24.89 -3.03
CA ALA A 18 -43.05 24.68 -1.58
C ALA A 18 -43.35 23.22 -1.20
N ILE A 19 -44.31 22.57 -1.88
CA ILE A 19 -44.66 21.16 -1.65
C ILE A 19 -43.59 20.22 -2.22
N ALA A 20 -43.00 20.53 -3.38
CA ALA A 20 -41.98 19.69 -4.01
C ALA A 20 -40.72 19.52 -3.14
N GLY A 21 -40.42 20.49 -2.27
CA GLY A 21 -39.30 20.43 -1.32
C GLY A 21 -39.62 19.74 0.01
N ASP A 22 -40.87 19.40 0.29
CA ASP A 22 -41.31 18.82 1.57
C ASP A 22 -41.45 17.30 1.50
N ARG A 23 -40.42 16.59 1.95
CA ARG A 23 -40.39 15.11 1.97
C ARG A 23 -41.27 14.49 3.06
N ALA A 24 -41.65 15.27 4.08
CA ALA A 24 -42.43 14.78 5.22
C ALA A 24 -43.95 14.91 5.00
N GLY A 25 -44.39 15.55 3.91
CA GLY A 25 -45.81 15.77 3.60
C GLY A 25 -46.51 16.84 4.46
N THR A 26 -45.77 17.48 5.36
CA THR A 26 -46.27 18.48 6.33
C THR A 26 -46.84 19.74 5.67
N VAL A 27 -46.22 20.23 4.61
CA VAL A 27 -46.65 21.36 3.79
C VAL A 27 -47.85 20.97 2.95
N ALA A 28 -47.86 19.77 2.36
CA ALA A 28 -49.01 19.26 1.61
C ALA A 28 -50.26 19.13 2.50
N ASP A 29 -50.11 18.69 3.75
CA ASP A 29 -51.17 18.59 4.74
C ASP A 29 -51.66 19.96 5.21
N ARG A 30 -50.74 20.92 5.39
CA ARG A 30 -51.07 22.32 5.72
C ARG A 30 -51.85 22.99 4.60
N VAL A 31 -51.45 22.76 3.34
CA VAL A 31 -52.16 23.27 2.15
C VAL A 31 -53.55 22.66 2.06
N THR A 32 -53.67 21.35 2.24
CA THR A 32 -54.97 20.66 2.21
C THR A 32 -55.90 21.17 3.32
N ARG A 33 -55.39 21.35 4.54
CA ARG A 33 -56.14 21.97 5.64
C ARG A 33 -56.53 23.41 5.34
N ALA A 34 -55.63 24.22 4.82
CA ALA A 34 -55.91 25.62 4.49
C ALA A 34 -57.05 25.75 3.47
N VAL A 35 -57.09 24.87 2.46
CA VAL A 35 -58.19 24.80 1.50
C VAL A 35 -59.48 24.40 2.21
N THR A 36 -59.51 23.26 2.91
CA THR A 36 -60.71 22.77 3.61
C THR A 36 -61.25 23.77 4.64
N ASP A 37 -60.39 24.45 5.39
CA ASP A 37 -60.79 25.42 6.41
C ASP A 37 -61.41 26.68 5.81
N SER A 38 -61.03 27.03 4.57
CA SER A 38 -61.51 28.22 3.88
C SER A 38 -62.83 27.98 3.16
N VAL A 39 -63.06 26.78 2.59
CA VAL A 39 -64.31 26.43 1.87
C VAL A 39 -65.27 25.54 2.67
N LYS A 40 -64.90 25.13 3.88
CA LYS A 40 -65.69 24.27 4.79
C LYS A 40 -66.19 22.95 4.18
N THR A 41 -65.51 22.46 3.15
CA THR A 41 -65.81 21.18 2.50
C THR A 41 -64.53 20.47 2.11
N LYS A 42 -64.60 19.14 2.03
CA LYS A 42 -63.53 18.27 1.52
C LYS A 42 -63.79 17.84 0.08
N ASP A 43 -64.99 18.13 -0.45
CA ASP A 43 -65.35 17.84 -1.83
C ASP A 43 -64.72 18.87 -2.77
N PRO A 44 -63.83 18.46 -3.69
CA PRO A 44 -63.12 19.37 -4.59
C PRO A 44 -64.05 20.11 -5.56
N VAL A 45 -65.18 19.53 -5.96
CA VAL A 45 -66.13 20.20 -6.87
C VAL A 45 -66.84 21.33 -6.15
N GLN A 46 -67.31 21.08 -4.93
CA GLN A 46 -67.93 22.09 -4.08
C GLN A 46 -66.92 23.18 -3.65
N ALA A 47 -65.67 22.79 -3.37
CA ALA A 47 -64.59 23.71 -3.05
C ALA A 47 -64.33 24.70 -4.19
N GLN A 48 -64.25 24.21 -5.43
CA GLN A 48 -64.06 25.05 -6.62
C GLN A 48 -65.24 25.99 -6.84
N GLN A 49 -66.47 25.52 -6.64
CA GLN A 49 -67.68 26.32 -6.80
C GLN A 49 -67.74 27.45 -5.77
N GLN A 50 -67.42 27.18 -4.49
CA GLN A 50 -67.37 28.22 -3.46
C GLN A 50 -66.31 29.29 -3.72
N LEU A 51 -65.12 28.89 -4.19
CA LEU A 51 -64.05 29.83 -4.53
C LEU A 51 -64.40 30.71 -5.74
N THR A 52 -65.21 30.18 -6.67
CA THR A 52 -65.68 30.92 -7.85
C THR A 52 -66.80 31.90 -7.49
N GLN A 53 -67.69 31.53 -6.55
CA GLN A 53 -68.84 32.35 -6.14
C GLN A 53 -68.49 33.42 -5.10
N ASN A 54 -67.41 33.23 -4.32
CA ASN A 54 -67.03 34.14 -3.23
C ASN A 54 -65.58 34.63 -3.39
N PRO A 55 -65.35 35.73 -4.12
CA PRO A 55 -64.00 36.27 -4.36
C PRO A 55 -63.20 36.58 -3.08
N GLN A 56 -63.89 36.96 -1.99
CA GLN A 56 -63.25 37.26 -0.70
C GLN A 56 -62.63 36.01 -0.05
N ILE A 57 -63.26 34.84 -0.21
CA ILE A 57 -62.72 33.57 0.31
C ILE A 57 -61.49 33.14 -0.51
N ALA A 58 -61.51 33.38 -1.83
CA ALA A 58 -60.37 33.10 -2.70
C ALA A 58 -59.15 33.97 -2.34
N GLU A 59 -59.31 35.27 -2.12
CA GLU A 59 -58.21 36.14 -1.69
C GLU A 59 -57.65 35.74 -0.32
N SER A 60 -58.50 35.46 0.67
CA SER A 60 -58.05 34.98 1.99
C SER A 60 -57.30 33.65 1.92
N LEU A 61 -57.73 32.73 1.05
CA LEU A 61 -57.02 31.47 0.82
C LEU A 61 -55.66 31.73 0.14
N ARG A 62 -55.60 32.65 -0.82
CA ARG A 62 -54.36 33.04 -1.51
C ARG A 62 -53.32 33.58 -0.55
N GLU A 63 -53.71 34.43 0.40
CA GLU A 63 -52.82 34.95 1.44
C GLU A 63 -52.27 33.83 2.34
N LYS A 64 -53.11 32.89 2.77
CA LYS A 64 -52.68 31.72 3.57
C LYS A 64 -51.70 30.84 2.80
N LEU A 65 -51.93 30.59 1.51
CA LEU A 65 -51.03 29.82 0.66
C LEU A 65 -49.69 30.55 0.48
N ALA A 66 -49.71 31.87 0.31
CA ALA A 66 -48.50 32.68 0.24
C ALA A 66 -47.68 32.63 1.54
N GLN A 67 -48.32 32.68 2.71
CA GLN A 67 -47.65 32.52 4.01
C GLN A 67 -47.01 31.13 4.15
N ILE A 68 -47.72 30.06 3.78
CA ILE A 68 -47.19 28.69 3.80
C ILE A 68 -45.94 28.57 2.91
N ALA A 69 -45.99 29.12 1.69
CA ALA A 69 -44.85 29.09 0.77
C ALA A 69 -43.66 29.92 1.27
N LEU A 70 -43.92 31.08 1.90
CA LEU A 70 -42.88 31.94 2.47
C LEU A 70 -42.17 31.28 3.64
N GLU A 71 -42.91 30.66 4.56
CA GLU A 71 -42.34 29.93 5.69
C GLU A 71 -41.45 28.78 5.22
N GLN A 72 -41.89 27.99 4.23
CA GLN A 72 -41.10 26.90 3.69
C GLN A 72 -39.82 27.40 3.01
N THR A 73 -39.89 28.55 2.36
CA THR A 73 -38.73 29.19 1.73
C THR A 73 -37.71 29.65 2.78
N LYS A 74 -38.17 30.22 3.90
CA LYS A 74 -37.29 30.61 5.02
C LYS A 74 -36.58 29.41 5.63
N VAL A 75 -37.32 28.35 5.94
CA VAL A 75 -36.73 27.11 6.48
C VAL A 75 -35.64 26.56 5.56
N ARG A 76 -35.90 26.54 4.24
CA ARG A 76 -34.91 26.09 3.25
C ARG A 76 -33.66 26.96 3.23
N LEU A 77 -33.81 28.28 3.29
CA LEU A 77 -32.67 29.21 3.32
C LEU A 77 -31.84 29.05 4.60
N ASP A 78 -32.49 28.86 5.74
CA ASP A 78 -31.83 28.63 7.03
C ASP A 78 -31.07 27.29 7.04
N ASP A 79 -31.63 26.25 6.43
CA ASP A 79 -30.97 24.95 6.26
C ASP A 79 -29.76 25.05 5.32
N GLU A 80 -29.90 25.74 4.19
CA GLU A 80 -28.82 25.98 3.24
C GLU A 80 -27.68 26.80 3.87
N GLN A 81 -28.02 27.81 4.69
CA GLN A 81 -27.04 28.59 5.43
C GLN A 81 -26.31 27.74 6.47
N ARG A 82 -27.02 26.92 7.25
CA ARG A 82 -26.41 25.99 8.21
C ARG A 82 -25.48 24.98 7.54
N GLN A 83 -25.87 24.47 6.37
CA GLN A 83 -25.02 23.56 5.59
C GLN A 83 -23.75 24.26 5.09
N ARG A 84 -23.85 25.51 4.61
CA ARG A 84 -22.68 26.30 4.20
C ARG A 84 -21.74 26.60 5.37
N GLU A 85 -22.29 26.95 6.54
CA GLU A 85 -21.50 27.19 7.75
C GLU A 85 -20.78 25.91 8.23
N ALA A 86 -21.45 24.76 8.19
CA ALA A 86 -20.85 23.47 8.51
C ALA A 86 -19.74 23.09 7.52
N ALA A 87 -19.96 23.30 6.22
CA ALA A 87 -18.95 23.04 5.19
C ALA A 87 -17.71 23.96 5.34
N LEU A 88 -17.93 25.24 5.68
CA LEU A 88 -16.84 26.18 5.97
C LEU A 88 -16.06 25.80 7.23
N ALA A 89 -16.73 25.30 8.27
CA ALA A 89 -16.07 24.83 9.48
C ALA A 89 -15.17 23.60 9.20
N ASP A 90 -15.67 22.64 8.43
CA ASP A 90 -14.89 21.45 8.02
C ASP A 90 -13.68 21.83 7.15
N LEU A 91 -13.85 22.76 6.20
CA LEU A 91 -12.74 23.27 5.40
C LEU A 91 -11.67 23.97 6.25
N LYS A 92 -12.06 24.74 7.27
CA LYS A 92 -11.10 25.38 8.20
C LYS A 92 -10.31 24.35 8.99
N ILE A 93 -10.98 23.32 9.54
CA ILE A 93 -10.32 22.25 10.28
C ILE A 93 -9.30 21.52 9.38
N ARG A 94 -9.67 21.20 8.14
CA ARG A 94 -8.76 20.56 7.17
C ARG A 94 -7.57 21.45 6.83
N ALA A 95 -7.79 22.75 6.60
CA ALA A 95 -6.73 23.70 6.31
C ALA A 95 -5.75 23.87 7.49
N GLU A 96 -6.27 23.90 8.72
CA GLU A 96 -5.45 23.93 9.95
C GLU A 96 -4.63 22.64 10.12
N LEU A 97 -5.25 21.47 9.89
CA LEU A 97 -4.57 20.18 9.96
C LEU A 97 -3.46 20.07 8.91
N GLU A 98 -3.71 20.55 7.68
CA GLU A 98 -2.69 20.62 6.63
C GLU A 98 -1.58 21.63 6.94
N SER A 99 -1.91 22.75 7.60
CA SER A 99 -0.93 23.72 8.07
C SER A 99 -0.03 23.13 9.15
N GLN A 100 -0.62 22.42 10.13
CA GLN A 100 0.13 21.71 11.16
C GLN A 100 1.01 20.62 10.56
N ARG A 101 0.49 19.83 9.61
CA ARG A 101 1.26 18.80 8.91
C ARG A 101 2.46 19.40 8.17
N ARG A 102 2.25 20.51 7.46
CA ARG A 102 3.33 21.25 6.78
C ARG A 102 4.36 21.78 7.77
N GLN A 103 3.92 22.28 8.93
CA GLN A 103 4.82 22.76 9.96
C GLN A 103 5.67 21.62 10.54
N THR A 104 5.05 20.47 10.87
CA THR A 104 5.78 19.28 11.35
C THR A 104 6.77 18.75 10.32
N GLU A 105 6.42 18.79 9.03
CA GLU A 105 7.33 18.38 7.95
C GLU A 105 8.49 19.38 7.76
N LEU A 106 8.24 20.68 7.93
CA LEU A 106 9.30 21.69 7.94
C LEU A 106 10.22 21.54 9.14
N ASP A 107 9.67 21.25 10.32
CA ASP A 107 10.44 21.03 11.54
C ASP A 107 11.26 19.75 11.44
N SER A 108 10.72 18.66 10.87
CA SER A 108 11.49 17.43 10.63
C SER A 108 12.63 17.67 9.64
N ARG A 109 12.40 18.43 8.56
CA ARG A 109 13.44 18.81 7.60
C ARG A 109 14.47 19.77 8.19
N ARG A 110 14.07 20.60 9.16
CA ARG A 110 14.98 21.48 9.90
C ARG A 110 15.91 20.67 10.81
N VAL A 111 15.37 19.67 11.51
CA VAL A 111 16.15 18.69 12.29
C VAL A 111 17.13 17.92 11.39
N ASP A 112 16.68 17.45 10.22
CA ASP A 112 17.55 16.78 9.23
C ASP A 112 18.65 17.71 8.67
N GLY A 113 18.36 19.02 8.60
CA GLY A 113 19.32 20.05 8.21
C GLY A 113 20.33 20.37 9.31
N GLU A 114 19.88 20.40 10.56
CA GLU A 114 20.70 20.63 11.75
C GLU A 114 21.73 19.50 11.94
N ASP A 115 21.37 18.24 11.73
CA ASP A 115 22.30 17.09 11.78
C ASP A 115 23.42 17.18 10.72
N ARG A 116 23.10 17.62 9.50
CA ARG A 116 24.10 17.82 8.44
C ARG A 116 24.99 19.04 8.69
N SER A 117 24.46 20.06 9.35
CA SER A 117 25.24 21.23 9.78
C SER A 117 26.15 20.90 10.96
N GLY A 118 25.72 20.03 11.89
CA GLY A 118 26.49 19.57 13.03
C GLY A 118 27.77 18.83 12.64
N ALA A 119 27.73 17.97 11.62
CA ALA A 119 28.93 17.29 11.10
C ALA A 119 29.93 18.27 10.44
N ARG A 120 29.44 19.30 9.74
CA ARG A 120 30.30 20.34 9.14
C ARG A 120 30.87 21.30 10.17
N ILE A 121 30.10 21.64 11.22
CA ILE A 121 30.56 22.45 12.35
C ILE A 121 31.59 21.67 13.16
N LEU A 122 31.37 20.38 13.44
CA LEU A 122 32.34 19.52 14.11
C LEU A 122 33.67 19.45 13.35
N GLN A 123 33.65 19.32 12.01
CA GLN A 123 34.87 19.30 11.20
C GLN A 123 35.54 20.69 11.09
N ARG A 124 34.76 21.78 11.07
CA ARG A 124 35.27 23.16 11.15
C ARG A 124 35.87 23.49 12.51
N ASP A 125 35.29 22.99 13.59
CA ASP A 125 35.74 23.19 14.96
C ASP A 125 36.98 22.33 15.26
N LEU A 126 37.04 21.10 14.76
CA LEU A 126 38.22 20.23 14.85
C LEU A 126 39.41 20.75 14.03
N SER A 127 39.15 21.35 12.85
CA SER A 127 40.19 21.96 12.01
C SER A 127 40.68 23.30 12.56
N SER A 128 39.80 24.13 13.12
CA SER A 128 40.19 25.38 13.79
C SER A 128 40.90 25.16 15.13
N ALA A 129 40.67 24.03 15.79
CA ALA A 129 41.38 23.60 17.00
C ALA A 129 42.77 22.95 16.75
N GLN A 130 43.28 22.93 15.50
CA GLN A 130 44.54 22.26 15.12
C GLN A 130 44.65 20.79 15.59
N SER A 131 43.53 20.06 15.69
CA SER A 131 43.53 18.68 16.17
C SER A 131 44.07 17.72 15.09
N PRO A 132 45.02 16.80 15.41
CA PRO A 132 45.52 15.80 14.47
C PRO A 132 44.42 14.89 13.91
N VAL A 133 43.31 14.72 14.64
CA VAL A 133 42.18 13.88 14.26
C VAL A 133 41.44 14.42 13.03
N ALA A 134 41.49 15.74 12.79
CA ALA A 134 40.86 16.37 11.63
C ALA A 134 41.47 15.91 10.30
N TRP A 135 42.70 15.39 10.32
CA TRP A 135 43.43 14.93 9.14
C TRP A 135 43.26 13.43 8.85
N VAL A 136 42.67 12.65 9.77
CA VAL A 136 42.56 11.19 9.60
C VAL A 136 41.77 10.83 8.35
N ALA A 137 40.59 11.43 8.16
CA ALA A 137 39.74 11.12 7.00
C ALA A 137 40.34 11.59 5.65
N PRO A 138 40.84 12.84 5.50
CA PRO A 138 41.52 13.26 4.27
C PRO A 138 42.77 12.45 3.95
N THR A 139 43.57 12.12 4.97
CA THR A 139 44.83 11.38 4.79
C THR A 139 44.56 9.94 4.38
N LEU A 140 43.58 9.28 5.01
CA LEU A 140 43.19 7.93 4.64
C LEU A 140 42.64 7.87 3.21
N SER A 141 41.80 8.83 2.83
CA SER A 141 41.30 8.94 1.46
C SER A 141 42.44 9.10 0.45
N LEU A 142 43.42 9.96 0.76
CA LEU A 142 44.58 10.17 -0.10
C LEU A 142 45.43 8.90 -0.24
N ILE A 143 45.68 8.19 0.86
CA ILE A 143 46.45 6.93 0.86
C ILE A 143 45.78 5.88 -0.02
N VAL A 144 44.46 5.69 0.13
CA VAL A 144 43.71 4.69 -0.65
C VAL A 144 43.71 5.04 -2.13
N THR A 145 43.45 6.31 -2.48
CA THR A 145 43.45 6.76 -3.87
C THR A 145 44.83 6.61 -4.51
N VAL A 146 45.90 7.09 -3.86
CA VAL A 146 47.26 6.99 -4.39
C VAL A 146 47.68 5.52 -4.50
N GLY A 147 47.40 4.70 -3.48
CA GLY A 147 47.71 3.28 -3.47
C GLY A 147 47.06 2.52 -4.63
N PHE A 148 45.78 2.80 -4.92
CA PHE A 148 45.07 2.22 -6.05
C PHE A 148 45.76 2.52 -7.39
N PHE A 149 46.15 3.78 -7.64
CA PHE A 149 46.82 4.16 -8.90
C PHE A 149 48.25 3.62 -9.00
N VAL A 150 48.97 3.49 -7.88
CA VAL A 150 50.29 2.85 -7.85
C VAL A 150 50.18 1.37 -8.24
N VAL A 151 49.23 0.63 -7.68
CA VAL A 151 48.99 -0.78 -8.01
C VAL A 151 48.57 -0.93 -9.47
N LEU A 152 47.63 -0.11 -9.95
CA LEU A 152 47.21 -0.11 -11.35
C LEU A 152 48.39 0.18 -12.29
N GLY A 153 49.25 1.15 -11.94
CA GLY A 153 50.47 1.45 -12.68
C GLY A 153 51.44 0.26 -12.71
N LEU A 154 51.64 -0.44 -11.58
CA LEU A 154 52.49 -1.62 -11.52
C LEU A 154 52.02 -2.73 -12.48
N PHE A 155 50.71 -2.97 -12.59
CA PHE A 155 50.16 -3.94 -13.55
C PHE A 155 50.35 -3.52 -15.01
N ILE A 156 50.23 -2.21 -15.31
CA ILE A 156 50.42 -1.69 -16.67
C ILE A 156 51.90 -1.75 -17.08
N PHE A 157 52.81 -1.29 -16.21
CA PHE A 157 54.24 -1.18 -16.53
C PHE A 157 54.98 -2.52 -16.48
N ASN A 158 54.56 -3.46 -15.61
CA ASN A 158 55.18 -4.78 -15.50
C ASN A 158 54.40 -5.88 -16.23
N LYS A 159 53.50 -5.52 -17.15
CA LYS A 159 52.64 -6.46 -17.88
C LYS A 159 53.42 -7.66 -18.44
N ASN A 160 54.54 -7.40 -19.13
CA ASN A 160 55.34 -8.44 -19.77
C ASN A 160 56.09 -9.36 -18.78
N SER A 161 56.30 -8.90 -17.54
CA SER A 161 56.97 -9.67 -16.48
C SER A 161 55.99 -10.47 -15.60
N LEU A 162 54.71 -10.08 -15.60
CA LEU A 162 53.63 -10.72 -14.85
C LEU A 162 52.86 -11.77 -15.65
N GLU A 163 53.01 -11.80 -16.98
CA GLU A 163 52.53 -12.89 -17.83
C GLU A 163 53.42 -14.14 -17.65
N LEU A 164 52.92 -15.15 -16.91
CA LEU A 164 53.60 -16.44 -16.76
C LEU A 164 53.73 -17.16 -18.12
N THR A 165 54.95 -17.61 -18.45
CA THR A 165 55.24 -18.48 -19.60
C THR A 165 54.42 -19.78 -19.52
N SER A 166 53.62 -20.04 -20.56
CA SER A 166 52.68 -21.17 -20.66
C SER A 166 53.37 -22.52 -20.85
N LEU A 167 52.82 -23.58 -20.25
CA LEU A 167 53.13 -24.99 -20.56
C LEU A 167 52.64 -25.36 -21.98
N PRO A 168 53.30 -26.29 -22.68
CA PRO A 168 52.91 -26.70 -24.04
C PRO A 168 51.58 -27.49 -24.04
N VAL A 169 50.76 -27.28 -25.07
CA VAL A 169 49.49 -28.01 -25.28
C VAL A 169 49.79 -29.33 -25.99
N VAL A 170 49.42 -30.45 -25.37
CA VAL A 170 49.51 -31.79 -25.97
C VAL A 170 48.18 -32.13 -26.67
N PRO A 171 48.18 -32.62 -27.93
CA PRO A 171 46.96 -33.03 -28.61
C PRO A 171 46.22 -34.16 -27.87
N ALA A 172 44.89 -34.13 -27.92
CA ALA A 172 44.04 -35.11 -27.24
C ALA A 172 44.32 -36.54 -27.74
N GLY A 173 44.69 -37.43 -26.81
CA GLY A 173 44.99 -38.84 -27.06
C GLY A 173 46.46 -39.24 -26.89
N MET A 174 47.38 -38.29 -26.63
CA MET A 174 48.81 -38.58 -26.43
C MET A 174 49.22 -38.23 -24.98
N GLY A 175 49.71 -39.21 -24.22
CA GLY A 175 50.23 -38.98 -22.88
C GLY A 175 51.61 -38.29 -22.91
N LEU A 176 51.89 -37.44 -21.92
CA LEU A 176 53.14 -36.67 -21.78
C LEU A 176 54.44 -37.52 -21.89
N ALA A 177 54.35 -38.82 -21.62
CA ALA A 177 55.49 -39.75 -21.66
C ALA A 177 55.92 -40.18 -23.08
N ASN A 178 55.17 -39.84 -24.13
CA ASN A 178 55.41 -40.30 -25.51
C ASN A 178 55.89 -39.19 -26.47
N LEU A 179 56.22 -38.01 -25.98
CA LEU A 179 56.71 -36.90 -26.81
C LEU A 179 58.23 -37.01 -26.99
N THR A 180 58.70 -36.92 -28.23
CA THR A 180 60.14 -36.77 -28.52
C THR A 180 60.61 -35.34 -28.23
N ASP A 181 61.88 -35.14 -27.88
CA ASP A 181 62.44 -33.81 -27.56
C ASP A 181 62.16 -32.77 -28.66
N ALA A 182 62.20 -33.20 -29.94
CA ALA A 182 61.89 -32.36 -31.09
C ALA A 182 60.42 -31.89 -31.14
N GLN A 183 59.48 -32.72 -30.66
CA GLN A 183 58.04 -32.40 -30.62
C GLN A 183 57.69 -31.49 -29.44
N PHE A 184 58.45 -31.55 -28.35
CA PHE A 184 58.29 -30.64 -27.21
C PHE A 184 58.72 -29.21 -27.57
N THR A 185 59.79 -29.07 -28.37
CA THR A 185 60.26 -27.77 -28.87
C THR A 185 59.40 -27.15 -29.97
N ALA A 186 58.51 -27.91 -30.61
CA ALA A 186 57.65 -27.43 -31.71
C ALA A 186 56.27 -26.91 -31.25
N ALA A 187 55.88 -27.12 -29.99
CA ALA A 187 54.62 -26.63 -29.45
C ALA A 187 54.71 -25.12 -29.15
N ALA A 188 54.00 -24.29 -29.91
CA ALA A 188 53.98 -22.84 -29.72
C ALA A 188 53.26 -22.45 -28.41
N PRO A 189 53.80 -21.52 -27.60
CA PRO A 189 53.16 -21.07 -26.36
C PRO A 189 51.89 -20.24 -26.62
N VAL A 190 50.87 -20.41 -25.78
CA VAL A 190 49.67 -19.54 -25.75
C VAL A 190 49.92 -18.44 -24.73
N ARG A 191 49.93 -17.18 -25.16
CA ARG A 191 50.01 -16.03 -24.24
C ARG A 191 48.73 -15.97 -23.39
N SER A 192 48.88 -15.88 -22.07
CA SER A 192 47.77 -15.63 -21.14
C SER A 192 47.49 -14.14 -21.06
N ASP A 193 46.35 -13.68 -21.60
CA ASP A 193 45.90 -12.27 -21.52
C ASP A 193 45.32 -11.88 -20.13
N PHE A 194 45.64 -12.63 -19.08
CA PHE A 194 45.09 -12.43 -17.72
C PHE A 194 45.35 -11.02 -17.17
N VAL A 195 46.57 -10.50 -17.35
CA VAL A 195 46.94 -9.17 -16.89
C VAL A 195 46.17 -8.08 -17.63
N LEU A 196 45.92 -8.27 -18.94
CA LEU A 196 45.08 -7.38 -19.75
C LEU A 196 43.62 -7.35 -19.26
N GLN A 197 43.07 -8.50 -18.87
CA GLN A 197 41.71 -8.57 -18.34
C GLN A 197 41.56 -7.80 -17.02
N ILE A 198 42.53 -7.92 -16.11
CA ILE A 198 42.52 -7.17 -14.85
C ILE A 198 42.57 -5.66 -15.11
N ILE A 199 43.46 -5.20 -16.01
CA ILE A 199 43.56 -3.80 -16.39
C ILE A 199 42.21 -3.29 -16.95
N ASN A 200 41.57 -4.06 -17.83
CA ASN A 200 40.28 -3.70 -18.43
C ASN A 200 39.14 -3.62 -17.39
N ILE A 201 39.11 -4.52 -16.40
CA ILE A 201 38.12 -4.50 -15.31
C ILE A 201 38.30 -3.25 -14.44
N CYS A 202 39.54 -2.90 -14.08
CA CYS A 202 39.84 -1.71 -13.29
C CYS A 202 39.47 -0.40 -14.02
N VAL A 203 39.77 -0.31 -15.32
CA VAL A 203 39.39 0.85 -16.14
C VAL A 203 37.87 0.93 -16.35
N GLY A 204 37.20 -0.21 -16.53
CA GLY A 204 35.74 -0.27 -16.65
C GLY A 204 35.01 0.18 -15.37
N THR A 205 35.49 -0.26 -14.21
CA THR A 205 34.92 0.15 -12.90
C THR A 205 35.12 1.65 -12.62
N LEU A 206 36.27 2.22 -12.98
CA LEU A 206 36.50 3.68 -12.90
C LEU A 206 35.51 4.45 -13.79
N THR A 207 35.28 3.97 -15.01
CA THR A 207 34.35 4.59 -15.96
C THR A 207 32.92 4.56 -15.43
N ALA A 208 32.48 3.43 -14.86
CA ALA A 208 31.17 3.29 -14.24
C ALA A 208 31.01 4.20 -13.01
N ALA A 209 32.01 4.27 -12.13
CA ALA A 209 31.99 5.15 -10.97
C ALA A 209 31.90 6.63 -11.38
N PHE A 210 32.66 7.06 -12.40
CA PHE A 210 32.62 8.42 -12.92
C PHE A 210 31.27 8.75 -13.56
N ALA A 211 30.67 7.81 -14.30
CA ALA A 211 29.32 7.96 -14.87
C ALA A 211 28.24 8.14 -13.79
N THR A 212 28.35 7.44 -12.66
CA THR A 212 27.43 7.59 -11.52
C THR A 212 27.56 8.97 -10.87
N VAL A 213 28.78 9.48 -10.69
CA VAL A 213 29.02 10.82 -10.15
C VAL A 213 28.50 11.90 -11.09
N MET A 214 28.76 11.76 -12.40
CA MET A 214 28.22 12.66 -13.41
C MET A 214 26.69 12.63 -13.46
N SER A 215 26.07 11.44 -13.38
CA SER A 215 24.62 11.30 -13.35
C SER A 215 23.98 11.90 -12.10
N PHE A 216 24.64 11.79 -10.94
CA PHE A 216 24.21 12.43 -9.70
C PHE A 216 24.22 13.96 -9.83
N TRP A 217 25.30 14.54 -10.37
CA TRP A 217 25.43 15.99 -10.57
C TRP A 217 24.51 16.53 -11.69
N LEU A 218 24.38 15.81 -12.82
CA LEU A 218 23.51 16.20 -13.93
C LEU A 218 22.03 16.02 -13.58
N GLY A 219 21.66 14.92 -12.93
CA GLY A 219 20.29 14.64 -12.47
C GLY A 219 19.81 15.61 -11.39
N SER A 220 20.73 16.04 -10.51
CA SER A 220 20.47 17.12 -9.54
C SER A 220 20.13 18.46 -10.24
N SER A 221 20.82 18.78 -11.34
CA SER A 221 20.59 20.03 -12.08
C SER A 221 19.31 20.01 -12.95
N GLN A 222 19.00 18.88 -13.58
CA GLN A 222 17.76 18.68 -14.35
C GLN A 222 16.53 18.60 -13.46
N GLY A 223 16.65 17.99 -12.27
CA GLY A 223 15.56 17.91 -11.29
C GLY A 223 15.18 19.27 -10.70
N SER A 224 16.12 20.22 -10.63
CA SER A 224 15.83 21.60 -10.22
C SER A 224 15.17 22.39 -11.35
N ARG A 225 15.68 22.29 -12.58
CA ARG A 225 15.09 22.97 -13.76
C ARG A 225 13.67 22.48 -14.08
N SER A 226 13.43 21.16 -13.99
CA SER A 226 12.10 20.60 -14.21
C SER A 226 11.11 20.97 -13.10
N LYS A 227 11.59 21.13 -11.85
CA LYS A 227 10.77 21.68 -10.75
C LYS A 227 10.45 23.15 -10.96
N ASP A 228 11.42 23.96 -11.37
CA ASP A 228 11.20 25.39 -11.62
C ASP A 228 10.27 25.61 -12.82
N GLU A 229 10.39 24.79 -13.89
CA GLU A 229 9.46 24.78 -15.02
C GLU A 229 8.06 24.26 -14.63
N LEU A 230 7.96 23.23 -13.80
CA LEU A 230 6.67 22.70 -13.34
C LEU A 230 5.97 23.70 -12.43
N VAL A 231 6.69 24.38 -11.53
CA VAL A 231 6.17 25.45 -10.68
C VAL A 231 5.74 26.64 -11.53
N ALA A 232 6.54 27.04 -12.53
CA ALA A 232 6.17 28.09 -13.46
C ALA A 232 4.94 27.72 -14.31
N GLN A 233 4.82 26.47 -14.78
CA GLN A 233 3.65 25.99 -15.52
C GLN A 233 2.40 25.91 -14.64
N ILE A 234 2.53 25.47 -13.39
CA ILE A 234 1.41 25.44 -12.43
C ILE A 234 0.95 26.86 -12.11
N GLN A 235 1.88 27.79 -11.91
CA GLN A 235 1.56 29.19 -11.64
C GLN A 235 0.92 29.87 -12.86
N THR A 236 1.39 29.56 -14.06
CA THR A 236 0.79 30.05 -15.32
C THR A 236 -0.61 29.47 -15.52
N ARG A 237 -0.82 28.16 -15.30
CA ARG A 237 -2.15 27.52 -15.37
C ARG A 237 -3.11 28.03 -14.30
N GLN A 238 -2.64 28.28 -13.09
CA GLN A 238 -3.45 28.86 -12.02
C GLN A 238 -3.84 30.31 -12.34
N SER A 239 -2.93 31.10 -12.91
CA SER A 239 -3.25 32.47 -13.35
C SER A 239 -4.22 32.50 -14.53
N ALA A 240 -4.10 31.54 -15.45
CA ALA A 240 -5.03 31.36 -16.58
C ALA A 240 -6.41 30.88 -16.12
N GLN A 241 -6.47 29.92 -15.19
CA GLN A 241 -7.73 29.48 -14.57
C GLN A 241 -8.39 30.58 -13.74
N ALA A 242 -7.62 31.36 -12.98
CA ALA A 242 -8.15 32.50 -12.23
C ALA A 242 -8.71 33.57 -13.17
N SER A 243 -8.02 33.84 -14.29
CA SER A 243 -8.50 34.76 -15.33
C SER A 243 -9.73 34.23 -16.06
N GLU A 244 -9.83 32.92 -16.30
CA GLU A 244 -10.98 32.29 -16.94
C GLU A 244 -12.19 32.21 -16.01
N VAL A 245 -12.00 31.97 -14.71
CA VAL A 245 -13.05 32.07 -13.69
C VAL A 245 -13.54 33.52 -13.56
N LEU A 246 -12.63 34.50 -13.59
CA LEU A 246 -12.99 35.92 -13.57
C LEU A 246 -13.72 36.34 -14.85
N ASN A 247 -13.28 35.87 -16.01
CA ASN A 247 -13.95 36.13 -17.28
C ASN A 247 -15.32 35.45 -17.35
N ARG A 248 -15.48 34.21 -16.86
CA ARG A 248 -16.78 33.53 -16.77
C ARG A 248 -17.72 34.19 -15.76
N ALA A 249 -17.20 34.67 -14.64
CA ALA A 249 -17.99 35.45 -13.69
C ALA A 249 -18.46 36.79 -14.31
N THR A 250 -17.60 37.42 -15.11
CA THR A 250 -17.93 38.65 -15.84
C THR A 250 -18.93 38.36 -16.97
N ASP A 251 -18.79 37.24 -17.70
CA ASP A 251 -19.70 36.82 -18.77
C ASP A 251 -21.08 36.42 -18.25
N VAL A 252 -21.17 35.84 -17.04
CA VAL A 252 -22.43 35.51 -16.38
C VAL A 252 -23.15 36.78 -15.90
N VAL A 253 -22.40 37.81 -15.49
CA VAL A 253 -22.96 39.12 -15.14
C VAL A 253 -23.44 39.87 -16.38
N VAL A 254 -22.70 39.80 -17.51
CA VAL A 254 -23.07 40.44 -18.78
C VAL A 254 -24.24 39.71 -19.49
N ARG A 255 -24.28 38.37 -19.46
CA ARG A 255 -25.39 37.59 -20.06
C ARG A 255 -26.71 37.71 -19.31
N ARG A 256 -26.71 38.11 -18.03
CA ARG A 256 -27.95 38.41 -17.30
C ARG A 256 -28.60 39.73 -17.72
N SER A 257 -27.90 40.59 -18.46
CA SER A 257 -28.40 41.90 -18.93
C SER A 257 -28.92 41.92 -20.37
N SER A 258 -28.82 40.83 -21.14
CA SER A 258 -29.24 40.82 -22.55
C SER A 258 -30.08 39.59 -22.87
N SER A 259 -31.36 39.82 -23.16
CA SER A 259 -32.29 38.84 -23.71
C SER A 259 -31.97 38.50 -25.17
N VAL A 260 -32.30 37.25 -25.56
CA VAL A 260 -32.66 36.74 -26.91
C VAL A 260 -31.68 35.73 -27.56
N ASP A 261 -32.31 34.63 -28.02
CA ASP A 261 -31.98 33.58 -29.00
C ASP A 261 -30.98 32.43 -28.69
N LEU A 262 -31.54 31.21 -28.70
CA LEU A 262 -30.83 29.92 -28.72
C LEU A 262 -30.76 29.38 -30.17
N PRO A 263 -29.60 28.95 -30.68
CA PRO A 263 -29.50 28.29 -31.98
C PRO A 263 -29.68 26.76 -31.90
N MET A 264 -30.26 26.22 -32.97
CA MET A 264 -30.58 24.79 -33.20
C MET A 264 -29.34 23.88 -33.28
N PRO A 265 -29.47 22.57 -32.96
CA PRO A 265 -28.36 21.62 -33.00
C PRO A 265 -28.00 21.20 -34.44
N LYS A 266 -26.69 21.09 -34.73
CA LYS A 266 -26.14 20.61 -36.00
C LYS A 266 -26.16 19.06 -36.10
N PRO A 267 -26.22 18.48 -37.31
CA PRO A 267 -26.47 17.05 -37.52
C PRO A 267 -25.24 16.19 -37.19
N ALA A 268 -25.49 15.01 -36.62
CA ALA A 268 -24.50 13.98 -36.38
C ALA A 268 -24.05 13.29 -37.68
N VAL A 269 -22.75 13.01 -37.77
CA VAL A 269 -22.15 12.15 -38.81
C VAL A 269 -22.24 10.69 -38.33
N PRO A 270 -22.64 9.72 -39.18
CA PRO A 270 -22.86 8.34 -38.76
C PRO A 270 -21.62 7.44 -38.91
N ASP A 271 -21.71 6.34 -38.15
CA ASP A 271 -21.02 5.04 -38.23
C ASP A 271 -19.73 4.82 -37.41
N GLU A 272 -19.84 4.01 -36.35
CA GLU A 272 -19.36 2.62 -36.37
C GLU A 272 -19.96 1.83 -35.18
N GLN A 273 -20.80 0.85 -35.52
CA GLN A 273 -21.19 -0.35 -34.76
C GLN A 273 -21.45 -0.19 -33.24
N GLN A 274 -22.70 0.17 -32.91
CA GLN A 274 -23.32 -0.22 -31.65
C GLN A 274 -23.60 -1.73 -31.68
N ASP A 275 -22.77 -2.52 -31.01
CA ASP A 275 -23.17 -3.85 -30.58
C ASP A 275 -24.39 -3.70 -29.67
N SER A 276 -25.52 -4.23 -30.12
CA SER A 276 -26.76 -4.33 -29.36
C SER A 276 -26.52 -5.11 -28.06
N GLU A 277 -26.76 -4.48 -26.91
CA GLU A 277 -26.64 -5.12 -25.59
C GLU A 277 -27.53 -6.38 -25.52
N PRO A 278 -26.99 -7.53 -25.09
CA PRO A 278 -27.83 -8.68 -24.75
C PRO A 278 -28.66 -8.33 -23.52
N THR A 279 -29.96 -8.63 -23.55
CA THR A 279 -30.83 -8.57 -22.38
C THR A 279 -30.39 -9.64 -21.38
N VAL A 280 -29.46 -9.30 -20.50
CA VAL A 280 -29.03 -10.18 -19.42
C VAL A 280 -30.09 -10.16 -18.32
N ASP A 281 -30.51 -11.34 -17.86
CA ASP A 281 -31.40 -11.50 -16.71
C ASP A 281 -30.79 -10.83 -15.46
N PRO A 282 -31.64 -10.33 -14.53
CA PRO A 282 -31.15 -9.78 -13.27
C PRO A 282 -30.29 -10.80 -12.51
N ALA A 283 -29.37 -10.30 -11.70
CA ALA A 283 -28.39 -11.12 -11.01
C ALA A 283 -29.08 -12.13 -10.09
N LYS A 284 -28.83 -13.42 -10.35
CA LYS A 284 -29.25 -14.51 -9.47
C LYS A 284 -28.23 -14.64 -8.33
N PRO A 285 -28.67 -14.88 -7.07
CA PRO A 285 -27.74 -15.18 -5.99
C PRO A 285 -26.85 -16.39 -6.32
N ALA A 286 -25.63 -16.40 -5.80
CA ALA A 286 -24.78 -17.58 -5.85
C ALA A 286 -25.40 -18.74 -5.05
N ALA A 287 -25.07 -19.97 -5.44
CA ALA A 287 -25.49 -21.14 -4.67
C ALA A 287 -24.83 -21.10 -3.28
N PRO A 288 -25.55 -21.47 -2.20
CA PRO A 288 -24.93 -21.67 -0.89
C PRO A 288 -23.76 -22.64 -1.00
N GLY A 289 -22.63 -22.34 -0.33
CA GLY A 289 -21.43 -23.19 -0.35
C GLY A 289 -20.55 -23.07 -1.61
N LEU A 290 -20.92 -22.26 -2.61
CA LEU A 290 -20.10 -22.06 -3.81
C LEU A 290 -18.68 -21.57 -3.46
N LEU A 291 -18.54 -20.73 -2.44
CA LEU A 291 -17.23 -20.25 -2.01
C LEU A 291 -16.31 -21.41 -1.55
N ASP A 292 -16.86 -22.37 -0.80
CA ASP A 292 -16.13 -23.53 -0.31
C ASP A 292 -15.71 -24.47 -1.46
N GLU A 293 -16.55 -24.55 -2.51
CA GLU A 293 -16.22 -25.31 -3.72
C GLU A 293 -15.05 -24.68 -4.51
N LEU A 294 -14.96 -23.35 -4.53
CA LEU A 294 -13.95 -22.61 -5.29
C LEU A 294 -12.64 -22.44 -4.54
N LEU A 295 -12.68 -22.43 -3.21
CA LEU A 295 -11.54 -22.12 -2.36
C LEU A 295 -10.29 -22.98 -2.65
N PRO A 296 -10.38 -24.31 -2.86
CA PRO A 296 -9.21 -25.15 -3.11
C PRO A 296 -8.41 -24.79 -4.37
N ASP A 297 -9.06 -24.15 -5.35
CA ASP A 297 -8.40 -23.69 -6.58
C ASP A 297 -7.89 -22.26 -6.43
N LEU A 298 -8.63 -21.40 -5.72
CA LEU A 298 -8.22 -20.02 -5.46
C LEU A 298 -6.94 -19.92 -4.61
N VAL A 299 -6.71 -20.85 -3.67
CA VAL A 299 -5.52 -20.83 -2.80
C VAL A 299 -4.26 -21.41 -3.46
N LYS A 300 -4.39 -22.04 -4.63
CA LYS A 300 -3.23 -22.56 -5.38
C LYS A 300 -2.76 -21.49 -6.37
N PRO A 301 -1.44 -21.38 -6.63
CA PRO A 301 -0.97 -20.51 -7.71
C PRO A 301 -1.64 -20.86 -9.05
N HIS A 302 -2.34 -19.90 -9.62
CA HIS A 302 -2.99 -19.99 -10.92
C HIS A 302 -2.77 -18.68 -11.71
N ARG A 303 -3.10 -18.71 -13.00
CA ARG A 303 -3.01 -17.56 -13.90
C ARG A 303 -4.13 -17.66 -14.94
N HIS A 304 -4.60 -16.53 -15.43
CA HIS A 304 -5.66 -16.52 -16.45
C HIS A 304 -5.11 -16.69 -17.87
N PHE A 305 -3.98 -16.04 -18.18
CA PHE A 305 -3.26 -16.23 -19.45
C PHE A 305 -1.87 -16.85 -19.19
N PRO A 306 -1.32 -17.65 -20.13
CA PRO A 306 -0.01 -18.29 -19.95
C PRO A 306 1.12 -17.30 -19.62
N ASP A 307 1.09 -16.12 -20.24
CA ASP A 307 2.06 -15.03 -20.10
C ASP A 307 1.68 -13.96 -19.06
N SER A 308 0.55 -14.14 -18.37
CA SER A 308 0.20 -13.30 -17.22
C SER A 308 0.92 -13.75 -15.95
N VAL A 309 0.99 -12.87 -14.95
CA VAL A 309 1.50 -13.24 -13.62
C VAL A 309 0.68 -14.37 -13.01
N SER A 310 1.31 -15.19 -12.18
CA SER A 310 0.60 -16.11 -11.29
C SER A 310 0.14 -15.41 -10.02
N TRP A 311 -0.98 -15.85 -9.47
CA TRP A 311 -1.47 -15.41 -8.16
C TRP A 311 -2.16 -16.54 -7.39
N ALA A 312 -2.28 -16.35 -6.08
CA ALA A 312 -3.01 -17.24 -5.19
C ALA A 312 -3.66 -16.44 -4.06
N LEU A 313 -4.84 -16.85 -3.65
CA LEU A 313 -5.50 -16.35 -2.45
C LEU A 313 -4.78 -16.89 -1.20
N SER A 314 -4.58 -16.03 -0.22
CA SER A 314 -3.97 -16.35 1.08
C SER A 314 -4.78 -15.73 2.22
N SER A 315 -4.46 -16.09 3.46
CA SER A 315 -5.10 -15.50 4.65
C SER A 315 -4.90 -13.99 4.79
N ARG A 316 -3.94 -13.39 4.07
CA ARG A 316 -3.66 -11.94 4.09
C ARG A 316 -4.03 -11.21 2.79
N GLY A 317 -4.62 -11.88 1.81
CA GLY A 317 -4.91 -11.28 0.49
C GLY A 317 -4.39 -12.09 -0.68
N ILE A 318 -4.11 -11.43 -1.80
CA ILE A 318 -3.60 -12.08 -3.02
C ILE A 318 -2.07 -12.06 -3.03
N SER A 319 -1.48 -13.25 -3.01
CA SER A 319 -0.06 -13.49 -3.34
C SER A 319 0.13 -13.42 -4.85
N ILE A 320 1.21 -12.79 -5.32
CA ILE A 320 1.53 -12.67 -6.75
C ILE A 320 2.95 -13.19 -6.97
N GLU A 321 3.12 -14.13 -7.90
CA GLU A 321 4.39 -14.83 -8.13
C GLU A 321 5.02 -15.35 -6.83
N GLU A 322 4.18 -15.97 -5.98
CA GLU A 322 4.54 -16.53 -4.67
C GLU A 322 5.07 -15.50 -3.65
N ALA A 323 5.12 -14.22 -3.98
CA ALA A 323 5.39 -13.16 -3.02
C ALA A 323 4.20 -13.01 -2.06
N PRO A 324 4.42 -12.71 -0.77
CA PRO A 324 3.31 -12.53 0.16
C PRO A 324 2.34 -11.45 -0.27
N ALA A 325 1.08 -11.63 0.11
CA ALA A 325 0.04 -10.65 -0.16
C ALA A 325 0.40 -9.29 0.45
N GLN A 326 0.34 -8.24 -0.36
CA GLN A 326 0.62 -6.88 0.06
C GLN A 326 -0.66 -6.04 0.04
N GLY A 327 -0.91 -5.36 1.15
CA GLY A 327 -1.97 -4.36 1.30
C GLY A 327 -1.57 -2.99 0.78
N THR A 328 -2.39 -1.98 1.08
CA THR A 328 -1.99 -0.59 0.80
C THR A 328 -0.90 -0.13 1.76
N PRO A 329 -0.07 0.88 1.38
CA PRO A 329 0.96 1.39 2.29
C PRO A 329 0.35 2.00 3.56
N GLY A 330 0.79 1.52 4.73
CA GLY A 330 0.35 2.01 6.03
C GLY A 330 -0.73 1.15 6.67
N LYS A 331 -1.48 1.72 7.62
CA LYS A 331 -2.60 1.02 8.27
C LYS A 331 -3.82 1.02 7.34
N PRO A 332 -4.67 -0.04 7.34
CA PRO A 332 -5.85 -0.14 6.48
C PRO A 332 -7.02 0.75 6.98
N THR A 333 -6.78 2.04 7.20
CA THR A 333 -7.75 2.98 7.78
C THR A 333 -8.94 3.22 6.87
N THR A 334 -8.72 3.23 5.54
CA THR A 334 -9.80 3.41 4.56
C THR A 334 -10.77 2.25 4.61
N VAL A 335 -10.28 1.02 4.57
CA VAL A 335 -11.09 -0.20 4.66
C VAL A 335 -11.85 -0.27 5.98
N ARG A 336 -11.18 0.00 7.11
CA ARG A 336 -11.85 0.09 8.42
C ARG A 336 -12.94 1.15 8.46
N THR A 337 -12.71 2.32 7.86
CA THR A 337 -13.71 3.39 7.80
C THR A 337 -14.91 3.00 6.94
N ILE A 338 -14.68 2.36 5.78
CA ILE A 338 -15.75 1.85 4.91
C ILE A 338 -16.57 0.81 5.67
N TRP A 339 -15.92 -0.14 6.35
CA TRP A 339 -16.60 -1.16 7.13
C TRP A 339 -17.43 -0.57 8.28
N GLN A 340 -16.87 0.37 9.05
CA GLN A 340 -17.58 1.03 10.14
C GLN A 340 -18.86 1.76 9.68
N ARG A 341 -18.82 2.37 8.48
CA ARG A 341 -19.96 3.13 7.95
C ARG A 341 -20.97 2.27 7.20
N TYR A 342 -20.50 1.27 6.46
CA TYR A 342 -21.29 0.57 5.46
C TYR A 342 -21.28 -0.95 5.61
N GLY A 343 -20.53 -1.51 6.56
CA GLY A 343 -20.34 -2.95 6.73
C GLY A 343 -21.65 -3.72 6.91
N ALA A 344 -22.62 -3.15 7.64
CA ALA A 344 -23.96 -3.74 7.76
C ALA A 344 -24.70 -3.82 6.41
N LEU A 345 -24.53 -2.82 5.54
CA LEU A 345 -25.10 -2.83 4.19
C LEU A 345 -24.35 -3.80 3.26
N CYS A 346 -23.02 -3.84 3.35
CA CYS A 346 -22.18 -4.80 2.63
C CYS A 346 -22.54 -6.24 3.00
N ALA A 347 -22.66 -6.55 4.29
CA ALA A 347 -23.05 -7.88 4.77
C ALA A 347 -24.47 -8.27 4.33
N ALA A 348 -25.41 -7.31 4.32
CA ALA A 348 -26.77 -7.58 3.81
C ALA A 348 -26.77 -7.90 2.31
N ALA A 349 -26.02 -7.15 1.50
CA ALA A 349 -25.89 -7.42 0.07
C ALA A 349 -25.12 -8.72 -0.21
N ALA A 350 -24.05 -8.99 0.56
CA ALA A 350 -23.30 -10.25 0.50
C ALA A 350 -24.21 -11.47 0.70
N LYS A 351 -25.08 -11.44 1.72
CA LYS A 351 -26.11 -12.49 1.94
C LYS A 351 -27.10 -12.59 0.79
N GLN A 352 -27.59 -11.45 0.31
CA GLN A 352 -28.61 -11.41 -0.73
C GLN A 352 -28.12 -12.04 -2.05
N TYR A 353 -26.86 -11.80 -2.41
CA TYR A 353 -26.31 -12.24 -3.69
C TYR A 353 -25.30 -13.39 -3.60
N GLY A 354 -24.93 -13.83 -2.40
CA GLY A 354 -23.93 -14.87 -2.18
C GLY A 354 -22.52 -14.45 -2.63
N VAL A 355 -22.19 -13.17 -2.50
CA VAL A 355 -20.88 -12.61 -2.89
C VAL A 355 -20.00 -12.46 -1.65
N PRO A 356 -18.73 -12.91 -1.68
CA PRO A 356 -17.78 -12.66 -0.59
C PRO A 356 -17.68 -11.18 -0.23
N VAL A 357 -17.89 -10.85 1.05
CA VAL A 357 -18.02 -9.47 1.52
C VAL A 357 -16.76 -8.63 1.27
N GLU A 358 -15.58 -9.25 1.26
CA GLU A 358 -14.30 -8.59 0.99
C GLU A 358 -14.24 -8.03 -0.44
N LEU A 359 -14.87 -8.68 -1.43
CA LEU A 359 -14.95 -8.17 -2.80
C LEU A 359 -15.77 -6.88 -2.86
N ILE A 360 -16.86 -6.81 -2.09
CA ILE A 360 -17.76 -5.65 -2.05
C ILE A 360 -16.98 -4.44 -1.48
N VAL A 361 -16.33 -4.63 -0.32
CA VAL A 361 -15.58 -3.57 0.33
C VAL A 361 -14.36 -3.14 -0.49
N ALA A 362 -13.63 -4.09 -1.08
CA ALA A 362 -12.49 -3.79 -1.96
C ALA A 362 -12.93 -3.00 -3.20
N THR A 363 -14.10 -3.31 -3.76
CA THR A 363 -14.68 -2.55 -4.87
C THR A 363 -14.99 -1.12 -4.46
N ILE A 364 -15.65 -0.91 -3.31
CA ILE A 364 -15.94 0.45 -2.79
C ILE A 364 -14.63 1.24 -2.61
N ALA A 365 -13.61 0.62 -2.00
CA ALA A 365 -12.32 1.26 -1.76
C ALA A 365 -11.62 1.65 -3.08
N THR A 366 -11.69 0.77 -4.07
CA THR A 366 -11.07 0.95 -5.39
C THR A 366 -11.77 2.05 -6.20
N GLU A 367 -13.10 2.07 -6.19
CA GLU A 367 -13.91 2.91 -7.05
C GLU A 367 -14.10 4.33 -6.50
N SER A 368 -14.40 4.48 -5.21
CA SER A 368 -14.72 5.78 -4.60
C SER A 368 -13.92 6.10 -3.34
N SER A 369 -13.15 5.13 -2.81
CA SER A 369 -12.53 5.24 -1.48
C SER A 369 -13.55 5.53 -0.36
N GLY A 370 -14.80 5.10 -0.56
CA GLY A 370 -15.89 5.27 0.40
C GLY A 370 -16.70 6.57 0.27
N ASP A 371 -16.59 7.28 -0.86
CA ASP A 371 -17.40 8.48 -1.14
C ASP A 371 -18.76 8.11 -1.77
N PRO A 372 -19.90 8.23 -1.06
CA PRO A 372 -21.21 7.93 -1.61
C PRO A 372 -21.70 8.97 -2.63
N ASN A 373 -21.06 10.14 -2.70
CA ASN A 373 -21.45 11.21 -3.62
C ASN A 373 -20.65 11.21 -4.93
N ALA A 374 -19.74 10.24 -5.10
CA ALA A 374 -18.88 10.16 -6.27
C ALA A 374 -19.72 10.02 -7.56
N ARG A 375 -19.39 10.85 -8.56
CA ARG A 375 -20.02 10.84 -9.89
C ARG A 375 -18.95 10.99 -10.95
N ARG A 376 -19.01 10.14 -11.98
CA ARG A 376 -18.18 10.24 -13.17
C ARG A 376 -19.05 10.17 -14.43
N PRO A 377 -19.19 11.28 -15.17
CA PRO A 377 -19.87 11.27 -16.48
C PRO A 377 -19.14 10.35 -17.46
N GLU A 378 -19.90 9.59 -18.25
CA GLU A 378 -19.40 8.76 -19.35
C GLU A 378 -20.04 9.17 -20.68
N PRO A 379 -19.64 10.32 -21.26
CA PRO A 379 -20.31 10.90 -22.42
C PRO A 379 -20.25 10.01 -23.66
N ARG A 380 -19.22 9.16 -23.78
CA ARG A 380 -19.04 8.25 -24.93
C ARG A 380 -20.17 7.23 -25.05
N ILE A 381 -20.76 6.84 -23.92
CA ILE A 381 -21.84 5.84 -23.85
C ILE A 381 -23.15 6.46 -23.35
N ASN A 382 -23.19 7.79 -23.18
CA ASN A 382 -24.35 8.53 -22.67
C ASN A 382 -24.89 7.97 -21.33
N ASP A 383 -23.98 7.66 -20.40
CA ASP A 383 -24.28 7.15 -19.06
C ASP A 383 -23.38 7.87 -18.01
N GLU A 384 -23.48 7.47 -16.74
CA GLU A 384 -22.59 7.91 -15.67
C GLU A 384 -22.38 6.82 -14.62
N SER A 385 -21.18 6.78 -14.04
CA SER A 385 -20.83 5.96 -12.87
C SER A 385 -21.15 6.73 -11.59
N VAL A 386 -21.93 6.15 -10.67
CA VAL A 386 -22.44 6.86 -9.49
C VAL A 386 -22.32 6.07 -8.19
N GLY A 387 -22.04 6.79 -7.10
CA GLY A 387 -22.08 6.27 -5.74
C GLY A 387 -20.83 5.51 -5.31
N LEU A 388 -20.94 4.82 -4.18
CA LEU A 388 -19.84 4.09 -3.53
C LEU A 388 -19.12 3.12 -4.45
N MET A 389 -19.85 2.39 -5.29
CA MET A 389 -19.29 1.35 -6.17
C MET A 389 -19.11 1.82 -7.62
N GLN A 390 -19.34 3.10 -7.90
CA GLN A 390 -19.22 3.71 -9.25
C GLN A 390 -19.88 2.89 -10.38
N THR A 391 -20.99 2.21 -10.08
CA THR A 391 -21.72 1.41 -11.07
C THR A 391 -22.39 2.34 -12.08
N LEU A 392 -22.32 1.97 -13.36
CA LEU A 392 -23.07 2.66 -14.42
C LEU A 392 -24.59 2.53 -14.18
N VAL A 393 -25.38 3.55 -14.53
CA VAL A 393 -26.83 3.51 -14.29
C VAL A 393 -27.48 2.40 -15.10
N ALA A 394 -27.07 2.18 -16.35
CA ALA A 394 -27.56 1.07 -17.16
C ALA A 394 -27.22 -0.29 -16.55
N THR A 395 -25.97 -0.47 -16.12
CA THR A 395 -25.50 -1.69 -15.44
C THR A 395 -26.28 -1.95 -14.15
N ALA A 396 -26.52 -0.92 -13.33
CA ALA A 396 -27.29 -1.04 -12.10
C ALA A 396 -28.73 -1.51 -12.38
N ARG A 397 -29.41 -0.90 -13.37
CA ARG A 397 -30.77 -1.32 -13.78
C ARG A 397 -30.82 -2.77 -14.22
N ASN A 398 -29.82 -3.21 -15.00
CA ASN A 398 -29.74 -4.56 -15.50
C ASN A 398 -29.49 -5.54 -14.33
N ALA A 399 -28.41 -5.33 -13.57
CA ALA A 399 -27.99 -6.23 -12.51
C ALA A 399 -29.05 -6.39 -11.41
N THR A 400 -29.74 -5.32 -11.01
CA THR A 400 -30.79 -5.39 -9.98
C THR A 400 -32.19 -5.66 -10.54
N GLY A 401 -32.38 -5.62 -11.87
CA GLY A 401 -33.69 -5.68 -12.52
C GLY A 401 -34.60 -4.45 -12.29
N ARG A 402 -34.08 -3.38 -11.68
CA ARG A 402 -34.85 -2.17 -11.34
C ARG A 402 -34.90 -1.21 -12.52
N LYS A 403 -35.81 -1.46 -13.48
CA LYS A 403 -35.92 -0.68 -14.75
C LYS A 403 -36.01 0.84 -14.58
N ASN A 404 -36.62 1.32 -13.50
CA ASN A 404 -36.84 2.75 -13.25
C ASN A 404 -35.79 3.40 -12.33
N LEU A 405 -34.69 2.71 -12.02
CA LEU A 405 -33.61 3.24 -11.17
C LEU A 405 -32.95 4.45 -11.86
N ARG A 406 -32.86 5.57 -11.14
CA ARG A 406 -32.24 6.82 -11.61
C ARG A 406 -30.84 6.95 -11.02
N SER A 407 -30.03 7.81 -11.61
CA SER A 407 -28.65 7.99 -11.17
C SER A 407 -28.57 8.51 -9.73
N ASP A 408 -29.43 9.47 -9.35
CA ASP A 408 -29.53 9.97 -7.97
C ASP A 408 -29.87 8.87 -6.95
N ASP A 409 -30.57 7.81 -7.37
CA ASP A 409 -30.92 6.72 -6.46
C ASP A 409 -29.67 5.92 -6.06
N LEU A 410 -28.59 5.95 -6.85
CA LEU A 410 -27.29 5.34 -6.55
C LEU A 410 -26.40 6.17 -5.61
N LEU A 411 -26.79 7.42 -5.28
CA LEU A 411 -26.13 8.18 -4.22
C LEU A 411 -26.50 7.64 -2.83
N ASP A 412 -27.60 6.89 -2.72
CA ASP A 412 -27.93 6.14 -1.51
C ASP A 412 -26.95 4.95 -1.37
N PRO A 413 -26.18 4.86 -0.27
CA PRO A 413 -25.23 3.77 -0.03
C PRO A 413 -25.82 2.38 -0.19
N ARG A 414 -27.07 2.15 0.24
CA ARG A 414 -27.72 0.84 0.15
C ARG A 414 -27.96 0.45 -1.30
N ASN A 415 -28.47 1.37 -2.11
CA ASN A 415 -28.73 1.12 -3.53
C ASN A 415 -27.43 0.94 -4.32
N SER A 416 -26.38 1.75 -4.02
CA SER A 416 -25.07 1.61 -4.66
C SER A 416 -24.44 0.25 -4.37
N ILE A 417 -24.46 -0.15 -3.09
CA ILE A 417 -23.90 -1.44 -2.64
C ILE A 417 -24.69 -2.61 -3.24
N GLU A 418 -26.02 -2.55 -3.25
CA GLU A 418 -26.88 -3.55 -3.89
C GLU A 418 -26.54 -3.69 -5.38
N ALA A 419 -26.47 -2.57 -6.11
CA ALA A 419 -26.22 -2.56 -7.55
C ALA A 419 -24.84 -3.13 -7.92
N GLY A 420 -23.78 -2.68 -7.25
CA GLY A 420 -22.43 -3.19 -7.52
C GLY A 420 -22.28 -4.66 -7.11
N THR A 421 -22.87 -5.07 -5.99
CA THR A 421 -22.86 -6.49 -5.55
C THR A 421 -23.61 -7.39 -6.52
N ALA A 422 -24.78 -6.95 -6.99
CA ALA A 422 -25.53 -7.66 -8.02
C ALA A 422 -24.70 -7.82 -9.30
N TYR A 423 -23.95 -6.79 -9.69
CA TYR A 423 -23.09 -6.86 -10.88
C TYR A 423 -21.94 -7.86 -10.73
N ILE A 424 -21.26 -7.89 -9.57
CA ILE A 424 -20.26 -8.92 -9.25
C ILE A 424 -20.88 -10.33 -9.34
N ALA A 425 -22.08 -10.51 -8.77
CA ALA A 425 -22.79 -11.79 -8.81
C ALA A 425 -23.18 -12.22 -10.23
N GLN A 426 -23.49 -11.27 -11.12
CA GLN A 426 -23.82 -11.52 -12.52
C GLN A 426 -22.59 -12.01 -13.31
N GLN A 427 -21.39 -11.51 -12.97
CA GLN A 427 -20.13 -11.86 -13.64
C GLN A 427 -19.50 -13.17 -13.13
N ARG A 428 -20.04 -13.75 -12.05
CA ARG A 428 -19.45 -14.90 -11.33
C ARG A 428 -19.13 -16.12 -12.20
N SER A 429 -19.88 -16.36 -13.28
CA SER A 429 -19.66 -17.53 -14.16
C SER A 429 -18.36 -17.43 -14.95
N SER A 430 -17.81 -16.22 -15.07
CA SER A 430 -16.52 -15.96 -15.72
C SER A 430 -15.42 -15.69 -14.71
N THR A 431 -15.73 -15.01 -13.60
CA THR A 431 -14.73 -14.59 -12.61
C THR A 431 -14.53 -15.62 -11.51
N TRP A 432 -15.51 -16.48 -11.24
CA TRP A 432 -15.49 -17.45 -10.15
C TRP A 432 -15.09 -16.84 -8.80
N PHE A 433 -15.51 -15.59 -8.57
CA PHE A 433 -15.11 -14.77 -7.42
C PHE A 433 -13.59 -14.59 -7.20
N ASP A 434 -12.76 -14.97 -8.18
CA ASP A 434 -11.32 -14.76 -8.15
C ASP A 434 -11.01 -13.25 -8.12
N PRO A 435 -10.39 -12.70 -7.06
CA PRO A 435 -10.34 -11.25 -6.84
C PRO A 435 -9.72 -10.43 -8.00
N PRO A 436 -8.59 -10.81 -8.64
CA PRO A 436 -8.08 -10.09 -9.80
C PRO A 436 -9.00 -10.17 -11.03
N LEU A 437 -9.71 -11.29 -11.22
CA LEU A 437 -10.68 -11.42 -12.31
C LEU A 437 -11.93 -10.57 -12.05
N VAL A 438 -12.42 -10.54 -10.81
CA VAL A 438 -13.50 -9.63 -10.40
C VAL A 438 -13.11 -8.19 -10.66
N ALA A 439 -11.90 -7.77 -10.27
CA ALA A 439 -11.41 -6.41 -10.53
C ALA A 439 -11.40 -6.06 -12.02
N ALA A 440 -10.88 -6.97 -12.86
CA ALA A 440 -10.83 -6.76 -14.31
C ALA A 440 -12.23 -6.70 -14.93
N ALA A 441 -13.10 -7.66 -14.62
CA ALA A 441 -14.44 -7.75 -15.18
C ALA A 441 -15.32 -6.58 -14.72
N TYR A 442 -15.25 -6.18 -13.45
CA TYR A 442 -16.04 -5.06 -12.92
C TYR A 442 -15.68 -3.75 -13.62
N ASN A 443 -14.38 -3.53 -13.85
CA ASN A 443 -13.87 -2.30 -14.45
C ASN A 443 -14.02 -2.23 -15.98
N ALA A 444 -13.81 -3.34 -16.68
CA ALA A 444 -13.79 -3.39 -18.14
C ALA A 444 -15.06 -4.02 -18.76
N GLY A 445 -16.01 -4.43 -17.92
CA GLY A 445 -17.27 -5.08 -18.27
C GLY A 445 -17.17 -6.58 -18.59
N SER A 446 -15.98 -7.08 -18.89
CA SER A 446 -15.72 -8.48 -19.25
C SER A 446 -14.24 -8.83 -19.11
N LEU A 447 -13.94 -10.12 -19.00
CA LEU A 447 -12.56 -10.63 -19.07
C LEU A 447 -12.12 -10.67 -20.53
N ARG A 448 -11.20 -9.77 -20.88
CA ARG A 448 -10.60 -9.69 -22.22
C ARG A 448 -9.09 -9.58 -22.11
N ARG A 449 -8.38 -10.04 -23.14
CA ARG A 449 -6.93 -9.97 -23.19
C ARG A 449 -6.43 -8.56 -23.50
N ASP A 450 -5.35 -8.17 -22.83
CA ASP A 450 -4.57 -6.96 -23.10
C ASP A 450 -3.14 -7.35 -23.46
N GLU A 451 -2.70 -6.96 -24.65
CA GLU A 451 -1.40 -7.34 -25.22
C GLU A 451 -0.22 -6.54 -24.66
N ALA A 452 -0.48 -5.45 -23.93
CA ALA A 452 0.60 -4.57 -23.47
C ALA A 452 1.58 -5.28 -22.51
N ASP A 453 2.88 -5.08 -22.73
CA ASP A 453 3.93 -5.65 -21.88
C ASP A 453 3.91 -5.08 -20.45
N ALA A 454 3.51 -3.81 -20.31
CA ALA A 454 3.40 -3.16 -19.01
C ALA A 454 2.23 -3.69 -18.15
N ASN A 455 1.28 -4.41 -18.75
CA ASN A 455 0.15 -5.01 -18.03
C ASN A 455 0.48 -6.45 -17.63
N ARG A 456 0.98 -6.63 -16.40
CA ARG A 456 1.37 -7.95 -15.86
C ARG A 456 0.24 -8.96 -15.79
N TRP A 457 -1.01 -8.50 -15.71
CA TRP A 457 -2.19 -9.36 -15.62
C TRP A 457 -2.68 -9.85 -16.98
N LYS A 458 -2.26 -9.19 -18.07
CA LYS A 458 -2.77 -9.41 -19.45
C LYS A 458 -4.30 -9.33 -19.57
N LEU A 459 -4.95 -8.69 -18.59
CA LEU A 459 -6.39 -8.46 -18.52
C LEU A 459 -6.70 -6.99 -18.82
N VAL A 460 -7.69 -6.74 -19.68
CA VAL A 460 -8.14 -5.37 -19.94
C VAL A 460 -8.67 -4.76 -18.65
N CYS A 461 -8.10 -3.61 -18.30
CA CYS A 461 -8.61 -2.69 -17.29
C CYS A 461 -8.31 -1.26 -17.73
N HIS A 462 -8.92 -0.28 -17.08
CA HIS A 462 -8.77 1.15 -17.38
C HIS A 462 -7.97 1.84 -16.25
N PRO A 463 -6.85 2.52 -16.58
CA PRO A 463 -6.33 2.80 -17.92
C PRO A 463 -5.72 1.58 -18.63
N ARG A 464 -6.05 1.42 -19.93
CA ARG A 464 -5.62 0.29 -20.76
C ARG A 464 -4.09 0.20 -20.85
N GLY A 465 -3.59 -1.02 -20.96
CA GLY A 465 -2.18 -1.31 -21.13
C GLY A 465 -1.34 -1.23 -19.85
N THR A 466 -1.96 -1.05 -18.67
CA THR A 466 -1.20 -0.80 -17.44
C THR A 466 -1.40 -1.81 -16.31
N GLY A 467 -2.55 -2.50 -16.22
CA GLY A 467 -2.87 -3.37 -15.07
C GLY A 467 -3.15 -2.62 -13.76
N LYS A 468 -2.98 -1.29 -13.71
CA LYS A 468 -2.98 -0.50 -12.46
C LYS A 468 -4.29 -0.57 -11.66
N HIS A 469 -5.43 -0.72 -12.34
CA HIS A 469 -6.70 -0.86 -11.65
C HIS A 469 -6.76 -2.17 -10.86
N ILE A 470 -6.28 -3.27 -11.45
CA ILE A 470 -6.23 -4.59 -10.81
C ILE A 470 -5.24 -4.55 -9.64
N ASP A 471 -4.07 -3.92 -9.83
CA ASP A 471 -3.09 -3.74 -8.73
C ASP A 471 -3.69 -2.98 -7.54
N LYS A 472 -4.41 -1.88 -7.81
CA LYS A 472 -5.10 -1.09 -6.79
C LYS A 472 -6.15 -1.93 -6.06
N PHE A 473 -6.96 -2.68 -6.81
CA PHE A 473 -7.98 -3.54 -6.22
C PHE A 473 -7.37 -4.63 -5.34
N VAL A 474 -6.32 -5.30 -5.81
CA VAL A 474 -5.63 -6.36 -5.06
C VAL A 474 -5.06 -5.83 -3.75
N ALA A 475 -4.46 -4.64 -3.74
CA ALA A 475 -3.97 -4.04 -2.51
C ALA A 475 -5.11 -3.76 -1.51
N TRP A 476 -6.25 -3.20 -1.97
CA TRP A 476 -7.42 -2.99 -1.12
C TRP A 476 -8.06 -4.31 -0.66
N PHE A 477 -8.07 -5.34 -1.51
CA PHE A 477 -8.58 -6.64 -1.15
C PHE A 477 -7.72 -7.30 -0.06
N SER A 478 -6.40 -7.19 -0.13
CA SER A 478 -5.50 -7.64 0.94
C SER A 478 -5.76 -6.92 2.26
N ASP A 479 -6.00 -5.59 2.22
CA ASP A 479 -6.44 -4.85 3.40
C ASP A 479 -7.79 -5.36 3.94
N CYS A 480 -8.75 -5.66 3.06
CA CYS A 480 -10.04 -6.27 3.45
C CYS A 480 -9.84 -7.61 4.14
N MET A 481 -8.96 -8.50 3.65
CA MET A 481 -8.70 -9.79 4.28
C MET A 481 -8.14 -9.63 5.70
N VAL A 482 -7.21 -8.70 5.89
CA VAL A 482 -6.64 -8.40 7.22
C VAL A 482 -7.73 -7.87 8.16
N VAL A 483 -8.48 -6.86 7.74
CA VAL A 483 -9.50 -6.23 8.59
C VAL A 483 -10.68 -7.18 8.84
N ALA A 484 -11.06 -8.00 7.86
CA ALA A 484 -12.13 -8.99 8.01
C ALA A 484 -11.79 -10.05 9.04
N ALA A 485 -10.54 -10.50 9.10
CA ALA A 485 -10.05 -11.42 10.11
C ALA A 485 -9.95 -10.76 11.49
N GLU A 486 -9.48 -9.51 11.58
CA GLU A 486 -9.32 -8.77 12.84
C GLU A 486 -10.66 -8.36 13.48
N ASP A 487 -11.64 -7.97 12.66
CA ASP A 487 -12.92 -7.40 13.11
C ASP A 487 -14.10 -8.39 12.97
N ASP A 488 -13.83 -9.65 12.62
CA ASP A 488 -14.82 -10.73 12.45
C ASP A 488 -16.02 -10.33 11.57
N TRP A 489 -15.75 -9.94 10.32
CA TRP A 489 -16.78 -9.42 9.40
C TRP A 489 -17.88 -10.43 9.06
N ALA A 490 -17.60 -11.73 9.26
CA ALA A 490 -18.50 -12.83 9.01
C ALA A 490 -18.96 -13.53 10.29
N SER A 491 -19.12 -12.76 11.37
CA SER A 491 -19.72 -13.24 12.62
C SER A 491 -21.10 -13.89 12.42
N ASP A 492 -21.82 -13.50 11.35
CA ASP A 492 -22.99 -14.21 10.86
C ASP A 492 -22.58 -15.19 9.74
N PRO A 493 -22.73 -16.52 9.95
CA PRO A 493 -22.34 -17.55 8.97
C PRO A 493 -23.04 -17.45 7.61
N ALA A 494 -24.14 -16.70 7.51
CA ALA A 494 -24.81 -16.46 6.24
C ALA A 494 -24.05 -15.46 5.35
N VAL A 495 -23.09 -14.70 5.88
CA VAL A 495 -22.24 -13.78 5.11
C VAL A 495 -21.09 -14.57 4.49
N PRO A 496 -21.02 -14.72 3.15
CA PRO A 496 -19.86 -15.33 2.53
C PRO A 496 -18.62 -14.45 2.77
N SER A 497 -17.53 -15.06 3.20
CA SER A 497 -16.27 -14.37 3.49
C SER A 497 -15.08 -15.27 3.20
N PHE A 498 -14.11 -14.74 2.45
CA PHE A 498 -12.85 -15.42 2.21
C PHE A 498 -12.05 -15.59 3.49
N ALA A 499 -12.02 -14.57 4.36
CA ALA A 499 -11.28 -14.63 5.62
C ALA A 499 -11.80 -15.74 6.53
N SER A 500 -13.13 -15.88 6.65
CA SER A 500 -13.76 -16.96 7.41
C SER A 500 -13.54 -18.33 6.77
N ALA A 501 -13.70 -18.46 5.45
CA ALA A 501 -13.54 -19.73 4.74
C ALA A 501 -12.09 -20.26 4.80
N ILE A 502 -11.08 -19.40 4.67
CA ILE A 502 -9.66 -19.76 4.80
C ILE A 502 -9.30 -20.07 6.25
N GLY A 503 -9.83 -19.29 7.20
CA GLY A 503 -9.66 -19.55 8.63
C GLY A 503 -10.22 -20.91 9.07
N GLY A 504 -11.17 -21.48 8.32
CA GLY A 504 -11.72 -22.83 8.54
C GLY A 504 -10.98 -23.99 7.85
N GLN A 505 -10.00 -23.73 6.97
CA GLN A 505 -9.28 -24.78 6.20
C GLN A 505 -7.75 -24.58 6.11
N SER A 506 -7.06 -24.30 7.22
CA SER A 506 -5.60 -24.47 7.26
C SER A 506 -5.12 -25.10 8.56
N PRO A 507 -4.06 -25.93 8.51
CA PRO A 507 -3.49 -26.55 9.69
C PRO A 507 -2.99 -25.45 10.63
N ASP A 508 -3.37 -25.56 11.90
CA ASP A 508 -3.00 -24.72 13.04
C ASP A 508 -1.80 -23.78 12.80
N VAL A 509 -2.09 -22.53 12.44
CA VAL A 509 -1.22 -21.40 12.79
C VAL A 509 -2.09 -20.38 13.50
N GLU A 510 -2.27 -20.63 14.78
CA GLU A 510 -2.82 -19.73 15.78
C GLU A 510 -2.02 -18.39 15.76
N LEU A 511 -2.57 -17.35 15.12
CA LEU A 511 -2.12 -15.96 15.30
C LEU A 511 -2.92 -15.31 16.43
N ALA A 512 -2.71 -15.82 17.65
CA ALA A 512 -2.91 -15.01 18.85
C ALA A 512 -1.86 -13.89 18.85
N ASP A 513 -2.05 -12.84 19.64
CA ASP A 513 -1.16 -11.67 19.83
C ASP A 513 0.32 -12.05 20.15
N SER A 514 0.60 -13.33 20.41
CA SER A 514 1.92 -13.96 20.44
C SER A 514 2.47 -14.25 19.04
N ALA A 515 3.71 -13.85 18.73
CA ALA A 515 4.40 -14.41 17.55
C ALA A 515 4.29 -15.96 17.60
N PRO A 516 4.00 -16.65 16.49
CA PRO A 516 3.75 -18.09 16.50
C PRO A 516 4.94 -18.82 17.14
N ARG A 517 4.67 -19.69 18.13
CA ARG A 517 5.72 -20.45 18.81
C ARG A 517 6.37 -21.41 17.83
N SER A 518 7.67 -21.26 17.61
CA SER A 518 8.47 -22.23 16.87
C SER A 518 8.79 -23.43 17.74
N GLU A 519 8.93 -24.61 17.13
CA GLU A 519 9.51 -25.80 17.77
C GLU A 519 11.01 -25.64 18.09
N LEU A 520 11.66 -24.55 17.65
CA LEU A 520 13.07 -24.28 17.92
C LEU A 520 13.29 -23.90 19.39
N SER A 521 13.98 -24.79 20.10
CA SER A 521 14.41 -24.52 21.47
C SER A 521 15.69 -23.67 21.49
N PRO A 522 15.76 -22.59 22.29
CA PRO A 522 16.97 -21.80 22.46
C PRO A 522 18.10 -22.63 23.07
N LEU A 523 19.35 -22.30 22.74
CA LEU A 523 20.52 -22.97 23.31
C LEU A 523 20.74 -22.43 24.72
N VAL A 524 20.36 -23.18 25.76
CA VAL A 524 20.29 -22.64 27.13
C VAL A 524 21.64 -22.78 27.87
N GLY A 525 22.39 -23.85 27.62
CA GLY A 525 23.60 -24.19 28.39
C GLY A 525 24.91 -23.71 27.77
N THR A 526 25.90 -23.33 28.59
CA THR A 526 27.25 -22.98 28.10
C THR A 526 27.88 -24.15 27.34
N ALA A 527 27.77 -25.38 27.87
CA ALA A 527 28.34 -26.57 27.24
C ALA A 527 27.74 -26.87 25.86
N GLU A 528 26.47 -26.55 25.65
CA GLU A 528 25.79 -26.74 24.38
C GLU A 528 26.29 -25.75 23.32
N ARG A 529 26.39 -24.47 23.68
CA ARG A 529 26.99 -23.44 22.83
C ARG A 529 28.43 -23.78 22.47
N GLN A 530 29.22 -24.24 23.45
CA GLN A 530 30.60 -24.64 23.23
C GLN A 530 30.75 -25.85 22.30
N ARG A 531 29.78 -26.77 22.28
CA ARG A 531 29.77 -27.89 21.31
C ARG A 531 29.56 -27.41 19.87
N LEU A 532 28.74 -26.37 19.67
CA LEU A 532 28.39 -25.88 18.34
C LEU A 532 29.36 -24.80 17.81
N PHE A 533 29.85 -23.95 18.70
CA PHE A 533 30.62 -22.74 18.37
C PHE A 533 32.07 -22.80 18.88
N GLY A 534 32.43 -23.89 19.54
CA GLY A 534 33.76 -24.09 20.12
C GLY A 534 33.91 -23.46 21.51
N THR A 535 35.02 -23.81 22.16
CA THR A 535 35.34 -23.41 23.53
C THR A 535 36.33 -22.26 23.55
N PHE A 536 36.05 -21.24 24.36
CA PHE A 536 36.99 -20.17 24.67
C PHE A 536 37.29 -20.08 26.16
N THR A 537 38.49 -19.59 26.49
CA THR A 537 38.88 -19.30 27.88
C THR A 537 38.57 -17.84 28.20
N PHE A 538 38.11 -17.56 29.41
CA PHE A 538 37.75 -16.20 29.81
C PHE A 538 37.96 -15.97 31.31
N VAL A 539 38.01 -14.70 31.69
CA VAL A 539 37.95 -14.25 33.09
C VAL A 539 36.80 -13.28 33.27
N ALA A 540 36.18 -13.27 34.46
CA ALA A 540 35.22 -12.22 34.81
C ALA A 540 35.94 -10.87 34.88
N ASP A 541 35.40 -9.84 34.23
CA ASP A 541 35.99 -8.50 34.16
C ASP A 541 34.88 -7.44 34.30
N PRO A 542 34.15 -7.41 35.44
CA PRO A 542 32.99 -6.55 35.63
C PRO A 542 33.37 -5.08 35.45
N LYS A 543 32.55 -4.33 34.67
CA LYS A 543 32.72 -2.89 34.47
C LYS A 543 31.63 -2.11 35.23
N PRO A 544 31.85 -0.83 35.56
CA PRO A 544 30.78 0.03 36.07
C PRO A 544 29.56 -0.02 35.14
N GLY A 545 28.39 -0.38 35.67
CA GLY A 545 27.15 -0.55 34.89
C GLY A 545 27.03 -1.86 34.07
N ASN A 546 28.05 -2.72 34.05
CA ASN A 546 28.05 -3.99 33.32
C ASN A 546 28.80 -5.06 34.12
N LYS A 547 28.15 -5.57 35.18
CA LYS A 547 28.74 -6.56 36.10
C LYS A 547 28.93 -7.93 35.45
N GLU A 548 28.23 -8.18 34.35
CA GLU A 548 28.25 -9.42 33.59
C GLU A 548 29.40 -9.48 32.58
N ASN A 549 30.19 -8.41 32.45
CA ASN A 549 31.28 -8.33 31.49
C ASN A 549 32.35 -9.40 31.76
N ILE A 550 32.83 -10.03 30.68
CA ILE A 550 33.97 -10.94 30.71
C ILE A 550 35.06 -10.45 29.76
N ARG A 551 36.27 -10.96 29.95
CA ARG A 551 37.36 -10.84 28.98
C ARG A 551 37.76 -12.22 28.51
N ILE A 552 37.63 -12.46 27.21
CA ILE A 552 38.13 -13.68 26.56
C ILE A 552 39.67 -13.61 26.53
N THR A 553 40.35 -14.69 26.88
CA THR A 553 41.81 -14.72 27.14
C THR A 553 42.61 -15.53 26.12
N ASN A 554 41.96 -16.11 25.13
CA ASN A 554 42.59 -16.82 24.02
C ASN A 554 42.13 -16.24 22.66
N ASP A 555 42.69 -16.78 21.59
CA ASP A 555 42.49 -16.33 20.21
C ASP A 555 41.18 -16.81 19.55
N TRP A 556 40.19 -17.20 20.38
CA TRP A 556 38.93 -17.72 19.88
C TRP A 556 38.10 -16.68 19.11
N PRO A 557 37.99 -15.40 19.56
CA PRO A 557 37.25 -14.38 18.82
C PRO A 557 37.83 -14.14 17.44
N GLU A 558 39.15 -14.05 17.33
CA GLU A 558 39.87 -13.82 16.07
C GLU A 558 39.65 -14.96 15.07
N LYS A 559 39.42 -16.18 15.55
CA LYS A 559 39.18 -17.36 14.73
C LYS A 559 37.72 -17.54 14.31
N ASN A 560 36.76 -17.04 15.09
CA ASN A 560 35.36 -17.43 14.96
C ASN A 560 34.40 -16.27 14.76
N ILE A 561 34.76 -15.05 15.16
CA ILE A 561 33.95 -13.85 14.95
C ILE A 561 34.44 -13.16 13.69
N VAL A 562 33.54 -12.95 12.74
CA VAL A 562 33.82 -12.29 11.47
C VAL A 562 32.90 -11.09 11.30
N LYS A 563 33.37 -10.12 10.54
CA LYS A 563 32.55 -9.00 10.09
C LYS A 563 31.69 -9.47 8.92
N VAL A 564 30.40 -9.64 9.17
CA VAL A 564 29.42 -10.07 8.17
C VAL A 564 28.85 -8.83 7.49
N SER A 565 29.05 -8.72 6.18
CA SER A 565 28.45 -7.67 5.35
C SER A 565 27.13 -8.15 4.77
N ILE A 566 26.02 -7.58 5.23
CA ILE A 566 24.68 -7.89 4.75
C ILE A 566 24.32 -6.91 3.63
N PRO A 567 24.12 -7.38 2.39
CA PRO A 567 23.96 -6.52 1.22
C PRO A 567 22.50 -6.06 1.03
N VAL A 568 21.91 -5.47 2.08
CA VAL A 568 20.59 -4.82 1.98
C VAL A 568 20.67 -3.48 1.26
N ASN A 569 19.63 -3.07 0.56
CA ASN A 569 19.56 -1.81 -0.16
C ASN A 569 19.51 -0.61 0.80
N SER A 570 18.60 -0.64 1.78
CA SER A 570 18.45 0.44 2.77
C SER A 570 17.73 -0.03 4.03
N VAL A 571 18.26 0.35 5.19
CA VAL A 571 17.66 0.11 6.52
C VAL A 571 18.29 1.07 7.53
N LEU A 572 17.56 1.41 8.60
CA LEU A 572 18.01 2.41 9.60
C LEU A 572 18.37 3.78 8.98
N GLY A 573 17.74 4.14 7.86
CA GLY A 573 18.01 5.39 7.14
C GLY A 573 19.38 5.45 6.45
N ARG A 574 20.04 4.31 6.24
CA ARG A 574 21.35 4.19 5.59
C ARG A 574 21.30 3.18 4.45
N ASN A 575 22.01 3.47 3.37
CA ASN A 575 22.24 2.48 2.31
C ASN A 575 23.20 1.42 2.82
N GLY A 576 23.01 0.16 2.42
CA GLY A 576 23.91 -0.92 2.81
C GLY A 576 25.28 -0.88 2.10
N PRO A 577 26.15 -1.87 2.40
CA PRO A 577 25.89 -3.02 3.27
C PRO A 577 25.88 -2.65 4.76
N LEU A 578 25.06 -3.37 5.53
CA LEU A 578 25.17 -3.36 6.99
C LEU A 578 26.30 -4.30 7.43
N GLU A 579 27.05 -3.91 8.45
CA GLU A 579 28.15 -4.74 8.95
C GLU A 579 27.97 -5.09 10.41
N PHE A 580 28.08 -6.38 10.74
CA PHE A 580 27.95 -6.89 12.10
C PHE A 580 29.07 -7.86 12.43
N GLU A 581 29.53 -7.86 13.67
CA GLU A 581 30.37 -8.95 14.17
C GLU A 581 29.47 -10.14 14.53
N PHE A 582 29.68 -11.28 13.88
CA PHE A 582 28.89 -12.48 14.10
C PHE A 582 29.75 -13.74 13.96
N HIS A 583 29.28 -14.85 14.51
CA HIS A 583 29.98 -16.11 14.41
C HIS A 583 30.00 -16.62 12.96
N ARG A 584 31.19 -16.95 12.44
CA ARG A 584 31.40 -17.37 11.04
C ARG A 584 30.48 -18.50 10.58
N SER A 585 30.22 -19.49 11.45
CA SER A 585 29.36 -20.64 11.12
C SER A 585 27.89 -20.28 10.93
N ALA A 586 27.45 -19.10 11.33
CA ALA A 586 26.08 -18.62 11.18
C ALA A 586 26.00 -17.37 10.27
N ALA A 587 27.09 -16.97 9.62
CA ALA A 587 27.14 -15.79 8.78
C ALA A 587 26.18 -15.89 7.58
N ASP A 588 26.18 -17.04 6.90
CA ASP A 588 25.34 -17.22 5.70
C ASP A 588 23.84 -17.22 6.04
N GLN A 589 23.43 -17.90 7.12
CA GLN A 589 22.03 -17.89 7.56
C GLN A 589 21.59 -16.51 8.09
N LEU A 590 22.51 -15.74 8.68
CA LEU A 590 22.25 -14.35 9.07
C LEU A 590 21.99 -13.49 7.82
N ILE A 591 22.85 -13.59 6.80
CA ILE A 591 22.69 -12.86 5.54
C ILE A 591 21.36 -13.24 4.87
N ALA A 592 21.11 -14.54 4.71
CA ALA A 592 19.90 -15.04 4.05
C ALA A 592 18.62 -14.58 4.77
N MET A 593 18.61 -14.61 6.11
CA MET A 593 17.49 -14.13 6.90
C MET A 593 17.23 -12.63 6.70
N TRP A 594 18.26 -11.79 6.76
CA TRP A 594 18.10 -10.34 6.56
C TRP A 594 17.69 -9.99 5.12
N LEU A 595 18.22 -10.69 4.12
CA LEU A 595 17.79 -10.53 2.73
C LEU A 595 16.35 -11.01 2.54
N GLN A 596 15.91 -12.04 3.26
CA GLN A 596 14.51 -12.43 3.24
C GLN A 596 13.65 -11.35 3.90
N TRP A 597 14.04 -10.80 5.06
CA TRP A 597 13.32 -9.67 5.66
C TRP A 597 13.22 -8.46 4.71
N GLU A 598 14.26 -8.19 3.92
CA GLU A 598 14.22 -7.18 2.86
C GLU A 598 13.24 -7.53 1.75
N LYS A 599 13.31 -8.75 1.23
CA LYS A 599 12.41 -9.26 0.19
C LYS A 599 10.94 -9.16 0.61
N GLU A 600 10.66 -9.39 1.90
CA GLU A 600 9.32 -9.27 2.48
C GLU A 600 8.94 -7.85 2.90
N GLY A 601 9.81 -6.86 2.69
CA GLY A 601 9.53 -5.46 3.03
C GLY A 601 9.45 -5.17 4.53
N LEU A 602 10.05 -6.04 5.38
CA LEU A 602 9.94 -5.96 6.84
C LEU A 602 11.08 -5.19 7.51
N LEU A 603 12.07 -4.70 6.75
CA LEU A 603 13.20 -3.96 7.33
C LEU A 603 12.78 -2.65 8.02
N ASP A 604 11.62 -2.10 7.70
CA ASP A 604 11.05 -0.92 8.36
C ASP A 604 10.63 -1.19 9.83
N ARG A 605 10.52 -2.47 10.21
CA ARG A 605 10.32 -2.89 11.60
C ARG A 605 11.58 -2.75 12.44
N ILE A 606 12.75 -2.65 11.83
CA ILE A 606 14.04 -2.52 12.51
C ILE A 606 14.35 -1.03 12.66
N LEU A 607 14.14 -0.51 13.86
CA LEU A 607 14.33 0.89 14.22
C LEU A 607 15.71 1.15 14.84
N THR A 608 16.24 0.16 15.56
CA THR A 608 17.58 0.19 16.15
C THR A 608 18.25 -1.17 16.03
N PHE A 609 19.57 -1.16 15.93
CA PHE A 609 20.41 -2.34 16.11
C PHE A 609 21.25 -2.12 17.37
N ASP A 610 21.08 -2.99 18.36
CA ASP A 610 21.52 -2.77 19.74
C ASP A 610 22.69 -3.68 20.14
N GLY A 611 23.21 -4.47 19.20
CA GLY A 611 24.47 -5.19 19.29
C GLY A 611 24.37 -6.68 19.00
N SER A 612 25.48 -7.29 18.60
CA SER A 612 25.58 -8.73 18.32
C SER A 612 26.64 -9.43 19.18
N PHE A 613 27.93 -9.23 18.90
CA PHE A 613 29.01 -9.82 19.66
C PHE A 613 29.32 -8.98 20.91
N VAL A 614 29.02 -9.52 22.09
CA VAL A 614 29.30 -8.87 23.38
C VAL A 614 29.80 -9.94 24.36
N PRO A 615 31.11 -9.94 24.72
CA PRO A 615 31.65 -10.87 25.71
C PRO A 615 31.07 -10.64 27.11
N ARG A 616 29.99 -11.36 27.45
CA ARG A 616 29.31 -11.26 28.75
C ARG A 616 28.62 -12.54 29.19
N PHE A 617 28.39 -12.64 30.49
CA PHE A 617 27.35 -13.53 31.03
C PHE A 617 25.95 -13.03 30.65
N ILE A 618 24.94 -13.90 30.79
CA ILE A 618 23.51 -13.52 30.67
C ILE A 618 23.21 -12.38 31.65
N ARG A 619 22.37 -11.41 31.25
CA ARG A 619 22.01 -10.25 32.11
C ARG A 619 21.45 -10.71 33.45
N GLY A 620 22.03 -10.22 34.55
CA GLY A 620 21.70 -10.65 35.91
C GLY A 620 22.32 -11.98 36.34
N SER A 621 23.23 -12.57 35.56
CA SER A 621 23.97 -13.78 35.88
C SER A 621 25.48 -13.53 35.83
N THR A 622 26.23 -14.24 36.67
CA THR A 622 27.70 -14.28 36.65
C THR A 622 28.23 -15.69 36.41
N ARG A 623 27.34 -16.61 35.98
CA ARG A 623 27.63 -18.05 35.91
C ARG A 623 27.42 -18.65 34.52
N THR A 624 26.50 -18.10 33.74
CA THR A 624 26.12 -18.65 32.43
C THR A 624 26.47 -17.66 31.33
N LEU A 625 27.24 -18.10 30.33
CA LEU A 625 27.62 -17.26 29.19
C LEU A 625 26.40 -16.98 28.31
N SER A 626 26.31 -15.75 27.80
CA SER A 626 25.26 -15.33 26.89
C SER A 626 25.56 -15.80 25.45
N ASN A 627 24.53 -15.99 24.61
CA ASN A 627 24.71 -16.20 23.17
C ASN A 627 25.45 -15.02 22.50
N HIS A 628 25.32 -13.79 23.01
CA HIS A 628 26.15 -12.66 22.55
C HIS A 628 27.65 -12.89 22.76
N ALA A 629 28.06 -13.64 23.79
CA ALA A 629 29.49 -13.93 24.02
C ALA A 629 30.07 -14.91 23.02
N PHE A 630 29.22 -15.64 22.28
CA PHE A 630 29.61 -16.50 21.17
C PHE A 630 29.40 -15.82 19.81
N GLY A 631 28.88 -14.59 19.77
CA GLY A 631 28.53 -13.92 18.51
C GLY A 631 27.39 -14.60 17.75
N THR A 632 26.49 -15.28 18.47
CA THR A 632 25.38 -16.06 17.91
C THR A 632 24.02 -15.46 18.24
N ALA A 633 24.00 -14.21 18.70
CA ALA A 633 22.77 -13.47 18.96
C ALA A 633 22.92 -12.01 18.55
N PHE A 634 21.80 -11.36 18.32
CA PHE A 634 21.72 -9.92 18.10
C PHE A 634 20.45 -9.35 18.73
N ASP A 635 20.53 -8.09 19.15
CA ASP A 635 19.42 -7.33 19.71
C ASP A 635 18.98 -6.23 18.74
N ILE A 636 17.68 -6.05 18.55
CA ILE A 636 17.07 -4.97 17.78
C ILE A 636 15.91 -4.36 18.55
N ASN A 637 15.63 -3.06 18.32
CA ASN A 637 14.54 -2.34 18.97
C ASN A 637 14.56 -2.41 20.51
N ALA A 638 15.74 -2.45 21.14
CA ALA A 638 15.90 -2.61 22.59
C ALA A 638 15.14 -1.54 23.39
N GLN A 639 15.13 -0.30 22.90
CA GLN A 639 14.39 0.80 23.53
C GLN A 639 12.88 0.51 23.65
N PHE A 640 12.31 -0.28 22.73
CA PHE A 640 10.89 -0.58 22.65
C PHE A 640 10.54 -1.96 23.24
N ASN A 641 11.53 -2.80 23.48
CA ASN A 641 11.36 -4.16 24.00
C ASN A 641 12.24 -4.37 25.25
N PRO A 642 11.93 -3.72 26.39
CA PRO A 642 12.74 -3.85 27.60
C PRO A 642 12.73 -5.27 28.14
N LEU A 643 13.91 -5.76 28.51
CA LEU A 643 14.13 -7.11 29.03
C LEU A 643 13.24 -7.43 30.25
N GLY A 644 12.49 -8.53 30.16
CA GLY A 644 11.59 -9.03 31.19
C GLY A 644 10.19 -8.42 31.15
N GLN A 645 9.91 -7.52 30.20
CA GLN A 645 8.58 -7.00 29.94
C GLN A 645 7.94 -7.72 28.76
N GLU A 646 6.62 -7.56 28.62
CA GLU A 646 5.90 -8.03 27.45
C GLU A 646 6.47 -7.37 26.18
N PRO A 647 6.88 -8.16 25.17
CA PRO A 647 7.39 -7.61 23.92
C PRO A 647 6.34 -6.74 23.23
N ALA A 648 6.77 -5.72 22.49
CA ALA A 648 5.87 -4.81 21.79
C ALA A 648 4.82 -5.57 20.97
N ALA A 649 3.54 -5.25 21.19
CA ALA A 649 2.41 -5.89 20.52
C ALA A 649 2.38 -5.57 19.02
N MET A 650 1.64 -6.36 18.24
CA MET A 650 1.44 -6.09 16.82
C MET A 650 0.88 -4.67 16.61
N GLY A 651 1.50 -3.90 15.71
CA GLY A 651 1.14 -2.50 15.45
C GLY A 651 1.68 -1.46 16.44
N ALA A 652 2.36 -1.89 17.51
CA ALA A 652 3.11 -1.00 18.40
C ALA A 652 4.49 -0.64 17.82
N LYS A 653 5.00 0.55 18.13
CA LYS A 653 6.32 1.00 17.69
C LYS A 653 7.41 0.06 18.25
N GLY A 654 8.29 -0.42 17.38
CA GLY A 654 9.36 -1.35 17.74
C GLY A 654 8.94 -2.82 17.84
N CYS A 655 7.74 -3.18 17.39
CA CYS A 655 7.31 -4.57 17.27
C CYS A 655 8.19 -5.34 16.27
N VAL A 656 8.66 -6.52 16.70
CA VAL A 656 9.48 -7.43 15.89
C VAL A 656 8.77 -8.76 15.60
N ARG A 657 7.52 -8.93 16.02
CA ARG A 657 6.77 -10.20 15.93
C ARG A 657 6.61 -10.69 14.49
N GLU A 658 6.50 -9.78 13.52
CA GLU A 658 6.45 -10.10 12.08
C GLU A 658 7.79 -10.65 11.54
N LEU A 659 8.91 -10.37 12.22
CA LEU A 659 10.24 -10.87 11.85
C LEU A 659 10.47 -12.32 12.29
N VAL A 660 9.77 -12.76 13.34
CA VAL A 660 9.99 -14.03 14.05
C VAL A 660 9.78 -15.27 13.18
N PRO A 661 8.71 -15.40 12.38
CA PRO A 661 8.53 -16.59 11.54
C PRO A 661 9.69 -16.82 10.57
N ILE A 662 10.21 -15.74 9.99
CA ILE A 662 11.32 -15.79 9.04
C ILE A 662 12.62 -16.14 9.77
N ALA A 663 12.88 -15.49 10.92
CA ALA A 663 14.00 -15.84 11.78
C ALA A 663 14.03 -17.33 12.13
N ASN A 664 12.87 -17.90 12.50
CA ASN A 664 12.75 -19.32 12.82
C ASN A 664 13.10 -20.22 11.62
N ARG A 665 12.65 -19.88 10.40
CA ARG A 665 13.04 -20.65 9.19
C ARG A 665 14.54 -20.68 8.99
N PHE A 666 15.22 -19.58 9.32
CA PHE A 666 16.68 -19.45 9.23
C PHE A 666 17.42 -19.89 10.51
N GLY A 667 16.74 -20.61 11.42
CA GLY A 667 17.36 -21.25 12.58
C GLY A 667 17.60 -20.34 13.78
N PHE A 668 16.99 -19.16 13.80
CA PHE A 668 17.03 -18.23 14.93
C PHE A 668 15.78 -18.37 15.80
N ALA A 669 15.97 -18.54 17.10
CA ALA A 669 14.90 -18.41 18.10
C ALA A 669 14.76 -16.95 18.55
N TRP A 670 13.54 -16.57 18.93
CA TRP A 670 13.23 -15.23 19.44
C TRP A 670 13.05 -15.24 20.96
N GLY A 671 13.72 -14.31 21.65
CA GLY A 671 13.71 -14.21 23.11
C GLY A 671 12.36 -13.80 23.71
N GLY A 672 11.45 -13.24 22.91
CA GLY A 672 10.08 -12.96 23.33
C GLY A 672 9.28 -14.21 23.75
N HIS A 673 9.73 -15.41 23.36
CA HIS A 673 9.12 -16.69 23.76
C HIS A 673 9.67 -17.27 25.07
N PHE A 674 10.64 -16.61 25.72
CA PHE A 674 11.22 -17.12 26.97
C PHE A 674 10.20 -17.10 28.12
N SER A 675 9.94 -18.27 28.71
CA SER A 675 8.85 -18.49 29.67
C SER A 675 9.00 -17.76 31.01
N LYS A 676 10.23 -17.50 31.46
CA LYS A 676 10.50 -16.85 32.77
C LYS A 676 10.79 -15.36 32.67
N ARG A 677 11.44 -14.95 31.58
CA ARG A 677 11.91 -13.57 31.37
C ARG A 677 11.92 -13.30 29.86
N PRO A 678 10.81 -12.80 29.30
CA PRO A 678 10.74 -12.47 27.89
C PRO A 678 11.80 -11.45 27.51
N ASP A 679 12.36 -11.60 26.33
CA ASP A 679 13.40 -10.71 25.80
C ASP A 679 13.05 -10.34 24.35
N GLY A 680 12.13 -9.38 24.19
CA GLY A 680 11.52 -9.06 22.90
C GLY A 680 12.49 -8.49 21.86
N MET A 681 13.62 -7.93 22.29
CA MET A 681 14.67 -7.42 21.39
C MET A 681 15.57 -8.52 20.82
N HIS A 682 15.57 -9.71 21.43
CA HIS A 682 16.65 -10.68 21.30
C HIS A 682 16.36 -11.76 20.27
N PHE A 683 17.30 -12.00 19.36
CA PHE A 683 17.31 -13.13 18.44
C PHE A 683 18.61 -13.91 18.60
N GLU A 684 18.52 -15.23 18.69
CA GLU A 684 19.68 -16.10 18.87
C GLU A 684 19.64 -17.34 17.98
N VAL A 685 20.80 -17.79 17.53
CA VAL A 685 20.92 -19.03 16.76
C VAL A 685 20.52 -20.21 17.65
N ALA A 686 19.45 -20.89 17.29
CA ALA A 686 19.01 -22.14 17.89
C ALA A 686 19.55 -23.36 17.12
N ARG A 687 19.75 -23.22 15.81
CA ARG A 687 20.28 -24.28 14.94
C ARG A 687 21.12 -23.69 13.80
N ILE A 688 22.22 -24.37 13.48
CA ILE A 688 23.01 -24.07 12.27
C ILE A 688 22.33 -24.70 11.06
N ILE A 689 22.12 -23.90 10.01
CA ILE A 689 21.57 -24.37 8.74
C ILE A 689 22.71 -24.52 7.73
N GLN A 690 22.73 -25.65 7.02
CA GLN A 690 23.71 -25.85 5.96
C GLN A 690 23.35 -25.02 4.71
N PRO A 691 24.32 -24.48 3.96
CA PRO A 691 24.07 -23.63 2.81
C PRO A 691 23.09 -24.18 1.77
N GLY A 692 23.09 -25.49 1.52
CA GLY A 692 22.17 -26.14 0.57
C GLY A 692 20.72 -26.31 1.06
N ALA A 693 20.44 -26.02 2.33
CA ALA A 693 19.11 -26.14 2.94
C ALA A 693 18.44 -24.77 3.19
N MET A 694 19.04 -23.68 2.67
CA MET A 694 18.58 -22.30 2.87
C MET A 694 17.68 -21.77 1.72
N VAL A 695 17.08 -22.68 0.92
CA VAL A 695 16.20 -22.35 -0.21
C VAL A 695 14.76 -22.22 0.24
#